data_AF-A0A1X2IFN9-F1
#
_entry.id   AF-A0A1X2IFN9-F1
#
_cell.length_a   1.000
_cell.length_b   1.000
_cell.length_c   1.000
_cell.angle_alpha   90.00
_cell.angle_beta   90.00
_cell.angle_gamma   90.00
#
_symmetry.space_group_name_H-M   'P 1'
#
loop_
_entity.id
_entity.type
_entity.pdbx_description
1 polymer ?
#
loop_
_entity_poly.entity_id
_entity_poly.type
_entity_poly.pdbx_seq_one_letter_code
_entity_poly.pdbx_strand_id
1 'polypeptide(L)'
;MERPPPLHTLHSASSHSSSPASTTSSNLNSPHIVRVSGRSISVLDEDYDNDTASNNSQKQSPVSQANGGIDSPRSTPQGPPQYYRGDTESEGESEPENEYTGQFVFAKNIAQPNDVLTGPPLSNRQQSNYLKLIEEDTDTECALVPNSKVVTVTGSTQEAVDDALSRFKQLQTLYKRRGKGPICVPCIHPNPKDSRPFRLYFADLDRYRYKNTVFVASDFRRPLYTLLPVYDDPQTGKPAMPVDLITVSQTATAPRPSPTGMSSPVRQSPTSSRPSSAHPSSSRTVTSPPQQRIAMQENGLPTASWGNRTVTQSGSSIITPEAEQWKSEQQILPTSAPSADPVDDFPTLPTKAAKKPSVQAAGKGMQRRVMRINSQKAPFPAANPSSTTIHEQCRNYNFYNAKLALTEGLENLRGIRGEIKFGAKMGKILWGNLSPVVQSKIWQFQDIKDLAMKENKAVPVFNNVTTTDEQVINTIYGQFPPSYTKTATFEIHAMARNQPSLDYQPIIMNVNPGAVGLQKVVVRNHRASEIHWVSLDRKFDFQMYLNAEELGRIDVKPYSTFLKTMMIDTTNCSMTYDNVENFLKVTHVYYKRTSKHRLHFPFVVEITRVERLPLVPQTFGRILADTGAGDVWYDCEVFYTSHNEFFKRNLDLGIGKIASWTLKDILGEDEEALVDYIKCMVLITENFELQMP
;
A
#
# COMPACT_ATOMS: atom_id res chain seq x y z
N MET A 1 25.10 -46.15 32.19
CA MET A 1 24.48 -45.75 33.46
C MET A 1 24.92 -44.33 33.73
N GLU A 2 23.95 -43.42 33.83
CA GLU A 2 23.90 -42.14 34.58
C GLU A 2 23.06 -41.13 33.79
N ARG A 3 21.86 -40.90 34.33
CA ARG A 3 20.87 -39.93 33.87
C ARG A 3 21.14 -38.58 34.53
N PRO A 4 20.89 -37.45 33.85
CA PRO A 4 20.79 -36.15 34.49
C PRO A 4 19.40 -35.94 35.17
N PRO A 5 19.29 -35.04 36.16
CA PRO A 5 18.10 -34.82 36.98
C PRO A 5 17.07 -33.86 36.35
N PRO A 6 15.83 -33.78 36.88
CA PRO A 6 14.68 -33.19 36.20
C PRO A 6 14.41 -31.71 36.51
N LEU A 7 13.70 -31.06 35.57
CA LEU A 7 13.13 -29.72 35.62
C LEU A 7 11.93 -29.63 36.57
N HIS A 8 11.88 -28.58 37.39
CA HIS A 8 10.71 -28.19 38.18
C HIS A 8 9.81 -27.20 37.42
N THR A 9 8.55 -27.61 37.27
CA THR A 9 7.38 -26.83 36.87
C THR A 9 6.79 -26.10 38.09
N LEU A 10 6.38 -24.83 37.93
CA LEU A 10 5.44 -24.17 38.84
C LEU A 10 4.37 -23.43 38.02
N HIS A 11 3.14 -23.91 38.21
CA HIS A 11 1.87 -23.25 37.87
C HIS A 11 1.36 -22.44 39.07
N SER A 12 0.29 -21.67 38.81
CA SER A 12 -0.68 -21.04 39.74
C SER A 12 -0.27 -19.69 40.36
N ALA A 13 -1.14 -18.71 40.59
CA ALA A 13 -2.54 -18.47 40.24
C ALA A 13 -2.88 -16.98 40.52
N SER A 14 -4.00 -16.55 39.96
CA SER A 14 -4.73 -15.29 40.16
C SER A 14 -5.20 -15.02 41.60
N SER A 15 -5.24 -13.75 42.02
CA SER A 15 -6.28 -13.21 42.91
C SER A 15 -6.35 -11.67 42.89
N HIS A 16 -7.52 -11.17 43.30
CA HIS A 16 -8.12 -9.85 43.08
C HIS A 16 -7.77 -8.74 44.10
N SER A 17 -8.00 -7.50 43.65
CA SER A 17 -8.62 -6.35 44.34
C SER A 17 -7.97 -5.73 45.59
N SER A 18 -7.72 -4.41 45.52
CA SER A 18 -8.34 -3.42 46.44
C SER A 18 -7.96 -1.98 46.06
N SER A 19 -8.96 -1.12 46.02
CA SER A 19 -8.86 0.35 46.00
C SER A 19 -8.37 0.90 47.34
N PRO A 20 -7.98 2.19 47.39
CA PRO A 20 -8.43 3.01 48.51
C PRO A 20 -9.01 4.36 48.08
N ALA A 21 -9.92 4.84 48.93
CA ALA A 21 -10.70 6.05 48.80
C ALA A 21 -10.01 7.27 49.48
N SER A 22 -10.27 8.43 48.87
CA SER A 22 -10.54 9.76 49.44
C SER A 22 -9.91 10.22 50.76
N THR A 23 -9.26 11.39 50.70
CA THR A 23 -9.27 12.39 51.78
C THR A 23 -9.63 13.76 51.22
N THR A 24 -10.63 14.37 51.85
CA THR A 24 -11.19 15.71 51.64
C THR A 24 -10.37 16.80 52.33
N SER A 25 -10.23 17.96 51.68
CA SER A 25 -10.22 19.26 52.38
C SER A 25 -10.69 20.37 51.44
N SER A 26 -11.71 21.09 51.89
CA SER A 26 -12.40 22.24 51.32
C SER A 26 -11.58 23.54 51.36
N ASN A 27 -11.73 24.43 50.37
CA ASN A 27 -12.23 25.80 50.60
C ASN A 27 -12.46 26.59 49.31
N LEU A 28 -13.45 27.48 49.42
CA LEU A 28 -14.07 28.36 48.42
C LEU A 28 -13.13 29.47 47.90
N ASN A 29 -13.22 29.80 46.59
CA ASN A 29 -13.65 31.14 46.12
C ASN A 29 -13.64 31.26 44.58
N SER A 30 -14.62 32.04 44.11
CA SER A 30 -15.05 32.40 42.74
C SER A 30 -13.97 33.01 41.80
N PRO A 31 -14.28 33.16 40.48
CA PRO A 31 -13.28 33.27 39.43
C PRO A 31 -12.91 34.72 39.12
N HIS A 32 -11.60 34.99 39.04
CA HIS A 32 -11.07 36.20 38.40
C HIS A 32 -10.68 35.88 36.95
N ILE A 33 -11.46 36.45 36.03
CA ILE A 33 -11.11 36.61 34.61
C ILE A 33 -9.92 37.58 34.56
N VAL A 34 -8.76 37.10 34.10
CA VAL A 34 -7.62 37.95 33.73
C VAL A 34 -7.49 37.89 32.21
N ARG A 35 -7.99 38.94 31.54
CA ARG A 35 -7.63 39.27 30.16
C ARG A 35 -6.19 39.76 30.16
N VAL A 36 -5.27 38.97 29.61
CA VAL A 36 -3.92 39.45 29.27
C VAL A 36 -3.94 39.88 27.81
N SER A 37 -3.97 41.20 27.61
CA SER A 37 -3.68 41.87 26.35
C SER A 37 -2.16 41.86 26.13
N GLY A 38 -1.70 41.06 25.17
CA GLY A 38 -0.32 41.02 24.73
C GLY A 38 -0.17 41.79 23.42
N ARG A 39 0.45 42.97 23.48
CA ARG A 39 0.82 43.81 22.34
C ARG A 39 1.76 43.08 21.38
N SER A 40 1.57 43.41 20.11
CA SER A 40 2.41 43.12 18.96
C SER A 40 3.85 43.63 19.15
N ILE A 41 4.81 42.75 18.90
CA ILE A 41 6.22 43.09 18.75
C ILE A 41 6.46 43.32 17.26
N SER A 42 6.64 44.58 16.88
CA SER A 42 7.23 45.00 15.61
C SER A 42 8.73 44.68 15.64
N VAL A 43 9.16 43.76 14.76
CA VAL A 43 10.58 43.47 14.53
C VAL A 43 11.12 44.53 13.58
N LEU A 44 12.23 45.14 14.01
CA LEU A 44 13.08 46.05 13.28
C LEU A 44 13.81 45.29 12.15
N ASP A 45 13.75 45.82 10.93
CA ASP A 45 14.68 45.48 9.84
C ASP A 45 15.81 46.52 9.83
N GLU A 46 16.97 46.09 10.33
CA GLU A 46 18.32 46.57 10.04
C GLU A 46 19.03 45.28 9.56
N ASP A 47 19.70 45.16 8.40
CA ASP A 47 20.88 45.93 8.02
C ASP A 47 21.48 45.42 6.66
N TYR A 48 22.11 46.35 5.92
CA TYR A 48 23.31 46.25 5.04
C TYR A 48 23.32 45.61 3.62
N ASP A 49 23.72 46.47 2.65
CA ASP A 49 24.84 46.43 1.67
C ASP A 49 25.27 45.06 1.07
N ASN A 50 25.63 44.89 -0.22
CA ASN A 50 26.37 45.78 -1.12
C ASN A 50 26.43 45.21 -2.58
N ASP A 51 26.65 46.10 -3.55
CA ASP A 51 27.38 45.98 -4.84
C ASP A 51 27.15 44.80 -5.83
N THR A 52 26.83 45.10 -7.11
CA THR A 52 27.82 45.31 -8.23
C THR A 52 27.17 45.26 -9.64
N ALA A 53 27.46 46.28 -10.46
CA ALA A 53 27.66 46.34 -11.93
C ALA A 53 26.61 45.88 -12.98
N SER A 54 26.10 46.89 -13.69
CA SER A 54 26.29 47.18 -15.14
C SER A 54 26.25 46.05 -16.18
N ASN A 55 25.27 46.10 -17.09
CA ASN A 55 25.60 46.25 -18.52
C ASN A 55 24.44 46.73 -19.42
N ASN A 56 24.81 47.64 -20.32
CA ASN A 56 24.06 48.23 -21.43
C ASN A 56 23.49 47.18 -22.41
N SER A 57 22.34 47.49 -23.02
CA SER A 57 22.21 47.53 -24.50
C SER A 57 20.91 48.20 -24.96
N GLN A 58 21.09 49.22 -25.79
CA GLN A 58 20.09 49.98 -26.54
C GLN A 58 19.30 49.10 -27.52
N LYS A 59 18.02 49.42 -27.75
CA LYS A 59 17.47 49.65 -29.11
C LYS A 59 16.04 50.22 -29.13
N GLN A 60 15.98 51.47 -29.63
CA GLN A 60 15.04 52.01 -30.62
C GLN A 60 13.52 52.01 -30.36
N SER A 61 13.00 53.24 -30.21
CA SER A 61 11.61 53.67 -30.42
C SER A 61 11.23 53.69 -31.92
N PRO A 62 9.94 53.89 -32.28
CA PRO A 62 9.48 55.28 -32.50
C PRO A 62 8.01 55.61 -32.12
N VAL A 63 7.83 56.89 -31.70
CA VAL A 63 6.76 57.86 -32.07
C VAL A 63 5.31 57.53 -31.64
N SER A 64 4.70 58.31 -30.76
CA SER A 64 3.87 59.46 -31.17
C SER A 64 3.71 60.54 -30.08
N GLN A 65 3.64 61.78 -30.56
CA GLN A 65 3.51 63.06 -29.86
C GLN A 65 2.09 63.33 -29.35
N ALA A 66 1.94 64.13 -28.28
CA ALA A 66 1.30 65.46 -28.35
C ALA A 66 1.19 66.13 -26.95
N ASN A 67 1.62 67.40 -26.90
CA ASN A 67 1.18 68.54 -26.07
C ASN A 67 1.07 68.35 -24.55
N GLY A 68 1.80 69.05 -23.67
CA GLY A 68 2.10 70.49 -23.55
C GLY A 68 1.76 70.84 -22.08
N GLY A 69 2.39 71.68 -21.28
CA GLY A 69 3.46 72.65 -21.37
C GLY A 69 3.35 73.48 -20.08
N ILE A 70 4.45 73.57 -19.32
CA ILE A 70 4.92 74.76 -18.56
C ILE A 70 4.07 75.22 -17.34
N ASP A 71 4.55 74.96 -16.11
CA ASP A 71 5.21 75.96 -15.24
C ASP A 71 5.51 75.42 -13.82
N SER A 72 6.67 75.79 -13.28
CA SER A 72 7.08 75.64 -11.86
C SER A 72 7.24 77.05 -11.27
N PRO A 73 7.07 77.29 -9.95
CA PRO A 73 8.25 77.14 -9.09
C PRO A 73 8.02 76.73 -7.61
N ARG A 74 9.09 76.14 -7.10
CA ARG A 74 9.57 75.89 -5.73
C ARG A 74 9.22 76.94 -4.65
N SER A 75 8.72 76.50 -3.49
CA SER A 75 9.05 77.09 -2.17
C SER A 75 8.74 76.11 -1.00
N THR A 76 9.66 76.05 -0.04
CA THR A 76 9.64 75.32 1.25
C THR A 76 9.20 76.28 2.39
N PRO A 77 9.21 75.87 3.68
CA PRO A 77 8.17 75.20 4.45
C PRO A 77 7.51 76.14 5.51
N GLN A 78 6.23 75.96 5.83
CA GLN A 78 5.63 76.59 7.03
C GLN A 78 4.74 75.60 7.79
N GLY A 79 4.82 75.71 9.11
CA GLY A 79 4.33 74.77 10.12
C GLY A 79 2.82 74.60 10.24
N PRO A 80 2.36 73.88 11.28
CA PRO A 80 1.08 73.20 11.27
C PRO A 80 -0.06 74.17 11.63
N PRO A 81 -1.16 74.19 10.86
CA PRO A 81 -2.42 74.73 11.35
C PRO A 81 -3.22 73.62 12.03
N GLN A 82 -3.44 73.79 13.33
CA GLN A 82 -4.50 73.12 14.07
C GLN A 82 -5.84 73.43 13.41
N TYR A 83 -6.58 72.39 13.01
CA TYR A 83 -8.02 72.50 12.74
C TYR A 83 -8.76 71.31 13.36
N TYR A 84 -9.54 71.66 14.38
CA TYR A 84 -10.86 71.17 14.73
C TYR A 84 -11.19 69.69 14.47
N ARG A 85 -11.23 68.97 15.59
CA ARG A 85 -12.04 67.79 15.88
C ARG A 85 -13.50 68.05 15.46
N GLY A 86 -13.86 67.54 14.29
CA GLY A 86 -15.24 67.29 13.90
C GLY A 86 -15.55 65.83 14.21
N ASP A 87 -16.06 65.58 15.42
CA ASP A 87 -16.73 64.33 15.75
C ASP A 87 -17.91 64.17 14.80
N THR A 88 -17.73 63.37 13.75
CA THR A 88 -18.82 62.74 13.01
C THR A 88 -18.64 61.24 13.17
N GLU A 89 -18.91 60.79 14.39
CA GLU A 89 -19.40 59.44 14.65
C GLU A 89 -20.75 59.32 13.93
N SER A 90 -20.71 59.11 12.62
CA SER A 90 -21.80 58.44 11.93
C SER A 90 -21.62 56.96 12.26
N GLU A 91 -22.29 56.53 13.34
CA GLU A 91 -22.66 55.14 13.54
C GLU A 91 -23.42 54.69 12.30
N GLY A 92 -22.67 54.20 11.29
CA GLY A 92 -23.24 53.31 10.31
C GLY A 92 -23.68 52.09 11.09
N GLU A 93 -24.98 51.95 11.32
CA GLU A 93 -25.61 50.66 11.60
C GLU A 93 -25.18 49.73 10.47
N SER A 94 -24.04 49.05 10.66
CA SER A 94 -23.67 47.91 9.83
C SER A 94 -24.80 46.93 10.01
N GLU A 95 -25.55 46.67 8.92
CA GLU A 95 -26.52 45.59 8.89
C GLU A 95 -25.90 44.38 9.57
N PRO A 96 -26.64 43.65 10.43
CA PRO A 96 -26.09 42.50 11.14
C PRO A 96 -25.48 41.58 10.08
N GLU A 97 -24.15 41.46 10.08
CA GLU A 97 -23.46 40.49 9.23
C GLU A 97 -24.15 39.16 9.51
N ASN A 98 -24.80 38.59 8.49
CA ASN A 98 -25.59 37.37 8.65
C ASN A 98 -24.62 36.25 8.99
N GLU A 99 -24.43 36.01 10.28
CA GLU A 99 -23.56 34.98 10.81
C GLU A 99 -24.27 33.63 10.68
N TYR A 100 -23.72 32.75 9.85
CA TYR A 100 -24.25 31.41 9.65
C TYR A 100 -23.59 30.46 10.65
N THR A 101 -24.41 29.65 11.33
CA THR A 101 -23.92 28.66 12.30
C THR A 101 -24.42 27.26 11.94
N GLY A 102 -23.51 26.29 11.99
CA GLY A 102 -23.77 24.87 11.77
C GLY A 102 -23.20 24.01 12.90
N GLN A 103 -23.69 22.78 13.00
CA GLN A 103 -23.17 21.81 13.97
C GLN A 103 -22.93 20.45 13.33
N PHE A 104 -21.75 19.89 13.57
CA PHE A 104 -21.42 18.51 13.21
C PHE A 104 -21.38 17.64 14.46
N VAL A 105 -22.14 16.55 14.45
CA VAL A 105 -22.18 15.58 15.56
C VAL A 105 -21.45 14.31 15.18
N PHE A 106 -20.37 13.99 15.90
CA PHE A 106 -19.66 12.73 15.73
C PHE A 106 -20.57 11.55 16.09
N ALA A 107 -20.43 10.46 15.33
CA ALA A 107 -21.19 9.25 15.53
C ALA A 107 -20.91 8.63 16.90
N LYS A 108 -21.92 7.96 17.46
CA LYS A 108 -21.89 7.37 18.81
C LYS A 108 -20.71 6.42 19.05
N ASN A 109 -20.25 5.73 18.00
CA ASN A 109 -19.16 4.75 18.06
C ASN A 109 -17.75 5.35 18.07
N ILE A 110 -17.60 6.68 17.97
CA ILE A 110 -16.31 7.35 18.16
C ILE A 110 -16.16 7.67 19.63
N ALA A 111 -15.16 7.07 20.29
CA ALA A 111 -14.94 7.25 21.72
C ALA A 111 -14.47 8.68 22.03
N GLN A 112 -13.43 9.16 21.34
CA GLN A 112 -12.86 10.48 21.52
C GLN A 112 -12.82 11.23 20.18
N PRO A 113 -13.53 12.38 20.04
CA PRO A 113 -13.47 13.22 18.83
C PRO A 113 -12.05 13.66 18.45
N ASN A 114 -11.19 13.89 19.45
CA ASN A 114 -9.82 14.33 19.23
C ASN A 114 -9.00 13.34 18.39
N ASP A 115 -9.29 12.03 18.45
CA ASP A 115 -8.62 11.03 17.63
C ASP A 115 -8.89 11.22 16.12
N VAL A 116 -10.06 11.78 15.79
CA VAL A 116 -10.46 12.10 14.41
C VAL A 116 -9.89 13.44 13.97
N LEU A 117 -9.84 14.41 14.88
CA LEU A 117 -9.39 15.77 14.64
C LEU A 117 -7.86 15.92 14.67
N THR A 118 -7.13 14.85 14.96
CA THR A 118 -5.66 14.87 15.04
C THR A 118 -5.03 14.09 13.89
N GLY A 119 -4.27 14.80 13.06
CA GLY A 119 -3.61 14.28 11.87
C GLY A 119 -2.14 13.89 12.07
N PRO A 120 -1.52 13.25 11.06
CA PRO A 120 -0.06 13.13 11.03
C PRO A 120 0.59 14.53 11.02
N PRO A 121 1.80 14.69 11.56
CA PRO A 121 2.44 15.99 11.69
C PRO A 121 2.73 16.61 10.31
N LEU A 122 2.16 17.80 10.04
CA LEU A 122 2.48 18.61 8.85
C LEU A 122 3.68 19.56 9.09
N SER A 123 4.01 19.83 10.36
CA SER A 123 5.11 20.72 10.78
C SER A 123 6.02 20.05 11.83
N ASN A 124 7.20 20.64 12.03
CA ASN A 124 8.39 20.08 12.70
C ASN A 124 8.21 19.58 14.15
N ARG A 125 7.05 19.77 14.81
CA ARG A 125 6.92 19.48 16.25
C ARG A 125 5.60 18.91 16.74
N GLN A 126 4.48 19.09 16.04
CA GLN A 126 3.15 18.73 16.57
C GLN A 126 2.30 18.02 15.52
N GLN A 127 1.45 17.11 16.01
CA GLN A 127 0.39 16.51 15.20
C GLN A 127 -0.52 17.62 14.67
N SER A 128 -1.03 17.44 13.45
CA SER A 128 -1.86 18.45 12.82
C SER A 128 -3.20 18.55 13.52
N ASN A 129 -3.61 19.77 13.87
CA ASN A 129 -4.93 20.02 14.41
C ASN A 129 -5.90 20.31 13.27
N TYR A 130 -6.67 19.31 12.86
CA TYR A 130 -7.62 19.43 11.75
C TYR A 130 -8.74 20.41 12.03
N LEU A 131 -9.08 20.69 13.30
CA LEU A 131 -10.08 21.69 13.65
C LEU A 131 -9.65 23.07 13.14
N LYS A 132 -8.42 23.49 13.52
CA LYS A 132 -7.84 24.78 13.12
C LYS A 132 -7.58 24.87 11.62
N LEU A 133 -7.08 23.79 11.03
CA LEU A 133 -6.75 23.77 9.61
C LEU A 133 -8.01 23.83 8.73
N ILE A 134 -9.13 23.27 9.18
CA ILE A 134 -10.40 23.47 8.49
C ILE A 134 -10.86 24.91 8.67
N GLU A 135 -10.83 25.45 9.88
CA GLU A 135 -11.17 26.85 10.18
C GLU A 135 -10.42 27.85 9.29
N GLU A 136 -9.10 27.70 9.16
CA GLU A 136 -8.25 28.51 8.27
C GLU A 136 -8.58 28.31 6.78
N ASP A 137 -8.87 27.07 6.35
CA ASP A 137 -9.14 26.75 4.94
C ASP A 137 -10.53 27.16 4.47
N THR A 138 -11.50 27.28 5.37
CA THR A 138 -12.90 27.62 5.05
C THR A 138 -13.29 29.02 5.49
N ASP A 139 -12.41 29.75 6.17
CA ASP A 139 -12.71 31.07 6.75
C ASP A 139 -13.91 31.00 7.72
N THR A 140 -13.87 30.03 8.63
CA THR A 140 -14.94 29.76 9.62
C THR A 140 -14.35 29.52 11.00
N GLU A 141 -15.01 29.93 12.07
CA GLU A 141 -14.63 29.58 13.43
C GLU A 141 -15.12 28.17 13.79
N CYS A 142 -14.21 27.26 14.15
CA CYS A 142 -14.53 25.88 14.48
C CYS A 142 -14.20 25.55 15.95
N ALA A 143 -15.20 25.16 16.74
CA ALA A 143 -15.01 24.82 18.15
C ALA A 143 -15.58 23.45 18.50
N LEU A 144 -14.76 22.56 19.07
CA LEU A 144 -15.25 21.34 19.71
C LEU A 144 -15.85 21.70 21.07
N VAL A 145 -17.15 21.48 21.24
CA VAL A 145 -17.83 21.76 22.52
C VAL A 145 -17.26 20.82 23.61
N PRO A 146 -16.75 21.36 24.73
CA PRO A 146 -16.09 20.59 25.78
C PRO A 146 -16.94 19.42 26.29
N ASN A 147 -16.29 18.27 26.51
CA ASN A 147 -16.94 17.03 26.98
C ASN A 147 -18.11 16.54 26.10
N SER A 148 -18.20 17.00 24.86
CA SER A 148 -19.24 16.62 23.92
C SER A 148 -18.66 15.97 22.66
N LYS A 149 -19.56 15.54 21.77
CA LYS A 149 -19.24 15.01 20.43
C LYS A 149 -19.65 15.99 19.32
N VAL A 150 -19.80 17.26 19.66
CA VAL A 150 -20.32 18.30 18.75
C VAL A 150 -19.23 19.31 18.43
N VAL A 151 -19.04 19.55 17.14
CA VAL A 151 -18.27 20.68 16.62
C VAL A 151 -19.26 21.73 16.17
N THR A 152 -19.12 22.94 16.70
CA THR A 152 -19.83 24.13 16.22
C THR A 152 -18.97 24.81 15.18
N VAL A 153 -19.58 25.21 14.07
CA VAL A 153 -18.94 25.92 12.96
C VAL A 153 -19.71 27.21 12.75
N THR A 154 -19.01 28.34 12.72
CA THR A 154 -19.61 29.65 12.50
C THR A 154 -18.86 30.38 11.40
N GLY A 155 -19.55 31.04 10.47
CA GLY A 155 -18.91 31.69 9.33
C GLY A 155 -19.75 32.78 8.68
N SER A 156 -19.09 33.57 7.83
CA SER A 156 -19.68 34.71 7.10
C SER A 156 -20.60 34.29 5.96
N THR A 157 -20.49 33.05 5.47
CA THR A 157 -21.33 32.50 4.39
C THR A 157 -21.81 31.09 4.71
N GLN A 158 -23.01 30.75 4.25
CA GLN A 158 -23.57 29.41 4.38
C GLN A 158 -22.71 28.35 3.66
N GLU A 159 -22.14 28.70 2.50
CA GLU A 159 -21.28 27.79 1.71
C GLU A 159 -20.01 27.39 2.47
N ALA A 160 -19.37 28.33 3.16
CA ALA A 160 -18.20 28.08 3.99
C ALA A 160 -18.52 27.13 5.16
N VAL A 161 -19.64 27.37 5.84
CA VAL A 161 -20.14 26.50 6.92
C VAL A 161 -20.42 25.09 6.39
N ASP A 162 -21.10 24.98 5.25
CA ASP A 162 -21.43 23.68 4.65
C ASP A 162 -20.17 22.91 4.16
N ASP A 163 -19.16 23.60 3.61
CA ASP A 163 -17.87 22.97 3.28
C ASP A 163 -17.17 22.43 4.54
N ALA A 164 -17.06 23.24 5.60
CA ALA A 164 -16.46 22.82 6.86
C ALA A 164 -17.17 21.60 7.47
N LEU A 165 -18.52 21.61 7.52
CA LEU A 165 -19.31 20.46 7.98
C LEU A 165 -19.08 19.21 7.12
N SER A 166 -19.00 19.38 5.79
CA SER A 166 -18.69 18.30 4.86
C SER A 166 -17.30 17.69 5.11
N ARG A 167 -16.30 18.53 5.38
CA ARG A 167 -14.94 18.09 5.71
C ARG A 167 -14.89 17.29 7.02
N PHE A 168 -15.61 17.71 8.07
CA PHE A 168 -15.71 16.91 9.31
C PHE A 168 -16.39 15.57 9.08
N LYS A 169 -17.45 15.52 8.27
CA LYS A 169 -18.12 14.27 7.86
C LYS A 169 -17.16 13.35 7.12
N GLN A 170 -16.32 13.89 6.24
CA GLN A 170 -15.33 13.13 5.50
C GLN A 170 -14.22 12.62 6.42
N LEU A 171 -13.69 13.44 7.34
CA LEU A 171 -12.70 13.01 8.34
C LEU A 171 -13.21 11.86 9.21
N GLN A 172 -14.45 11.96 9.70
CA GLN A 172 -15.10 10.86 10.41
C GLN A 172 -15.19 9.59 9.55
N THR A 173 -15.53 9.74 8.28
CA THR A 173 -15.67 8.61 7.35
C THR A 173 -14.33 7.92 7.13
N LEU A 174 -13.27 8.69 6.88
CA LEU A 174 -11.90 8.19 6.73
C LEU A 174 -11.43 7.50 8.02
N TYR A 175 -11.65 8.11 9.18
CA TYR A 175 -11.27 7.52 10.47
C TYR A 175 -11.92 6.15 10.69
N LYS A 176 -13.23 6.03 10.46
CA LYS A 176 -13.96 4.75 10.58
C LYS A 176 -13.48 3.70 9.59
N ARG A 177 -13.05 4.11 8.39
CA ARG A 177 -12.55 3.23 7.34
C ARG A 177 -11.14 2.74 7.62
N ARG A 178 -10.27 3.58 8.22
CA ARG A 178 -8.90 3.20 8.61
C ARG A 178 -8.84 2.02 9.58
N GLY A 179 -9.85 1.86 10.43
CA GLY A 179 -9.94 0.71 11.34
C GLY A 179 -10.38 -0.59 10.67
N LYS A 180 -10.79 -0.57 9.39
CA LYS A 180 -11.17 -1.76 8.64
C LYS A 180 -9.97 -2.24 7.82
N GLY A 181 -9.76 -3.56 7.80
CA GLY A 181 -8.82 -4.17 6.87
C GLY A 181 -9.26 -4.02 5.41
N PRO A 182 -8.39 -4.35 4.44
CA PRO A 182 -8.70 -4.25 3.03
C PRO A 182 -9.90 -5.12 2.64
N ILE A 183 -10.66 -4.67 1.65
CA ILE A 183 -11.71 -5.46 1.02
C ILE A 183 -11.04 -6.53 0.17
N CYS A 184 -11.07 -7.75 0.67
CA CYS A 184 -10.42 -8.89 0.04
C CYS A 184 -11.43 -9.75 -0.72
N VAL A 185 -11.17 -9.99 -2.02
CA VAL A 185 -12.04 -10.79 -2.89
C VAL A 185 -11.23 -11.85 -3.63
N PRO A 186 -11.63 -13.13 -3.56
CA PRO A 186 -11.09 -14.18 -4.42
C PRO A 186 -11.86 -14.24 -5.73
N CYS A 187 -11.13 -14.27 -6.83
CA CYS A 187 -11.61 -14.52 -8.18
C CYS A 187 -11.03 -15.86 -8.65
N ILE A 188 -11.88 -16.75 -9.16
CA ILE A 188 -11.47 -18.10 -9.57
C ILE A 188 -11.46 -18.17 -11.08
N HIS A 189 -10.30 -18.45 -11.65
CA HIS A 189 -10.11 -18.54 -13.10
C HIS A 189 -9.79 -19.98 -13.51
N PRO A 190 -10.77 -20.71 -14.05
CA PRO A 190 -10.54 -22.04 -14.56
C PRO A 190 -9.74 -22.00 -15.86
N ASN A 191 -9.17 -23.14 -16.24
CA ASN A 191 -8.48 -23.29 -17.51
C ASN A 191 -9.45 -23.11 -18.68
N PRO A 192 -9.18 -22.17 -19.61
CA PRO A 192 -10.08 -21.88 -20.71
C PRO A 192 -10.24 -23.06 -21.69
N LYS A 193 -9.30 -24.02 -21.69
CA LYS A 193 -9.36 -25.23 -22.52
C LYS A 193 -10.18 -26.35 -21.88
N ASP A 194 -10.54 -26.24 -20.61
CA ASP A 194 -11.33 -27.24 -19.89
C ASP A 194 -12.70 -26.67 -19.49
N SER A 195 -13.73 -27.09 -20.24
CA SER A 195 -15.12 -26.67 -19.99
C SER A 195 -15.86 -27.57 -19.00
N ARG A 196 -15.21 -28.59 -18.43
CA ARG A 196 -15.86 -29.52 -17.51
C ARG A 196 -16.28 -28.77 -16.24
N PRO A 197 -17.45 -29.10 -15.66
CA PRO A 197 -17.78 -28.64 -14.32
C PRO A 197 -16.69 -29.06 -13.33
N PHE A 198 -16.27 -28.12 -12.48
CA PHE A 198 -15.24 -28.36 -11.50
C PHE A 198 -15.69 -27.89 -10.11
N ARG A 199 -15.03 -28.42 -9.10
CA ARG A 199 -15.10 -27.99 -7.72
C ARG A 199 -13.69 -27.68 -7.23
N LEU A 200 -13.56 -27.15 -6.02
CA LEU A 200 -12.31 -26.65 -5.49
C LEU A 200 -11.89 -27.42 -4.24
N TYR A 201 -10.61 -27.71 -4.14
CA TYR A 201 -10.00 -28.36 -2.98
C TYR A 201 -8.81 -27.54 -2.48
N PHE A 202 -8.74 -27.37 -1.16
CA PHE A 202 -7.57 -26.77 -0.51
C PHE A 202 -6.47 -27.82 -0.35
N ALA A 203 -5.51 -27.80 -1.26
CA ALA A 203 -4.34 -28.65 -1.22
C ALA A 203 -3.27 -28.02 -0.32
N ASP A 204 -2.74 -28.81 0.61
CA ASP A 204 -1.55 -28.44 1.38
C ASP A 204 -0.41 -28.09 0.42
N LEU A 205 0.23 -26.93 0.62
CA LEU A 205 1.33 -26.48 -0.21
C LEU A 205 2.47 -27.52 -0.26
N ASP A 206 2.72 -28.26 0.83
CA ASP A 206 3.77 -29.29 0.86
C ASP A 206 3.46 -30.49 -0.05
N ARG A 207 2.19 -30.66 -0.42
CA ARG A 207 1.66 -31.69 -1.33
C ARG A 207 1.34 -31.16 -2.73
N TYR A 208 1.56 -29.87 -2.98
CA TYR A 208 1.35 -29.29 -4.30
C TYR A 208 2.48 -29.65 -5.25
N ARG A 209 2.14 -30.12 -6.46
CA ARG A 209 3.11 -30.53 -7.49
C ARG A 209 4.18 -29.47 -7.78
N TYR A 210 3.79 -28.21 -7.82
CA TYR A 210 4.68 -27.09 -8.16
C TYR A 210 5.16 -26.31 -6.94
N LYS A 211 5.18 -26.91 -5.74
CA LYS A 211 5.60 -26.19 -4.51
C LYS A 211 7.00 -25.55 -4.62
N ASN A 212 7.90 -26.14 -5.40
CA ASN A 212 9.26 -25.63 -5.58
C ASN A 212 9.32 -24.34 -6.42
N THR A 213 8.26 -24.02 -7.19
CA THR A 213 8.17 -22.75 -7.91
C THR A 213 7.57 -21.63 -7.05
N VAL A 214 7.07 -21.96 -5.85
CA VAL A 214 6.47 -21.01 -4.92
C VAL A 214 7.48 -20.69 -3.82
N PHE A 215 8.13 -19.54 -3.92
CA PHE A 215 8.98 -19.05 -2.84
C PHE A 215 8.12 -18.56 -1.67
N VAL A 216 8.16 -19.21 -0.51
CA VAL A 216 7.44 -18.74 0.68
C VAL A 216 8.41 -18.11 1.66
N ALA A 217 8.31 -16.80 1.82
CA ALA A 217 9.07 -16.07 2.82
C ALA A 217 8.78 -16.58 4.25
N SER A 218 9.78 -16.49 5.13
CA SER A 218 9.74 -17.09 6.47
C SER A 218 8.70 -16.47 7.43
N ASP A 219 8.23 -15.28 7.11
CA ASP A 219 7.22 -14.52 7.85
C ASP A 219 5.80 -15.06 7.65
N PHE A 220 5.54 -15.84 6.60
CA PHE A 220 4.25 -16.48 6.41
C PHE A 220 4.00 -17.59 7.45
N ARG A 221 2.87 -17.47 8.16
CA ARG A 221 2.43 -18.50 9.12
C ARG A 221 1.95 -19.75 8.37
N ARG A 222 2.59 -20.87 8.65
CA ARG A 222 2.21 -22.21 8.15
C ARG A 222 1.19 -22.90 9.07
N PRO A 223 0.39 -23.87 8.58
CA PRO A 223 0.36 -24.41 7.21
C PRO A 223 -0.30 -23.47 6.20
N LEU A 224 0.14 -23.56 4.94
CA LEU A 224 -0.38 -22.81 3.80
C LEU A 224 -0.97 -23.77 2.76
N TYR A 225 -2.01 -23.34 2.06
CA TYR A 225 -2.74 -24.15 1.09
C TYR A 225 -2.89 -23.42 -0.25
N THR A 226 -2.99 -24.17 -1.33
CA THR A 226 -3.37 -23.68 -2.66
C THR A 226 -4.72 -24.26 -3.07
N LEU A 227 -5.45 -23.57 -3.94
CA LEU A 227 -6.68 -24.10 -4.52
C LEU A 227 -6.37 -24.91 -5.77
N LEU A 228 -6.89 -26.14 -5.84
CA LEU A 228 -6.82 -26.99 -7.01
C LEU A 228 -8.23 -27.34 -7.53
N PRO A 229 -8.41 -27.50 -8.84
CA PRO A 229 -9.66 -27.97 -9.40
C PRO A 229 -9.82 -29.47 -9.14
N VAL A 230 -11.06 -29.86 -8.88
CA VAL A 230 -11.54 -31.22 -8.71
C VAL A 230 -12.62 -31.46 -9.75
N TYR A 231 -12.39 -32.43 -10.62
CA TYR A 231 -13.36 -32.86 -11.62
C TYR A 231 -14.02 -34.15 -11.17
N ASP A 232 -15.25 -34.37 -11.61
CA ASP A 232 -15.92 -35.64 -11.36
C ASP A 232 -15.37 -36.73 -12.29
N ASP A 233 -15.11 -37.89 -11.71
CA ASP A 233 -14.69 -39.07 -12.46
C ASP A 233 -15.85 -39.53 -13.36
N PRO A 234 -15.66 -39.61 -14.70
CA PRO A 234 -16.70 -40.03 -15.63
C PRO A 234 -17.29 -41.41 -15.32
N GLN A 235 -16.53 -42.31 -14.70
CA GLN A 235 -16.97 -43.68 -14.42
C GLN A 235 -17.77 -43.78 -13.11
N THR A 236 -17.34 -43.06 -12.07
CA THR A 236 -17.92 -43.20 -10.73
C THR A 236 -18.86 -42.05 -10.34
N GLY A 237 -18.84 -40.93 -11.07
CA GLY A 237 -19.56 -39.71 -10.74
C GLY A 237 -19.10 -39.05 -9.42
N LYS A 238 -18.01 -39.54 -8.83
CA LYS A 238 -17.44 -39.02 -7.59
C LYS A 238 -16.31 -38.03 -7.90
N PRO A 239 -16.03 -37.08 -6.99
CA PRO A 239 -14.90 -36.17 -7.18
C PRO A 239 -13.59 -36.96 -7.26
N ALA A 240 -12.87 -36.79 -8.36
CA ALA A 240 -11.56 -37.38 -8.56
C ALA A 240 -10.50 -36.64 -7.73
N MET A 241 -9.37 -37.30 -7.47
CA MET A 241 -8.25 -36.62 -6.83
C MET A 241 -7.68 -35.55 -7.77
N PRO A 242 -7.36 -34.33 -7.30
CA PRO A 242 -6.73 -33.30 -8.13
C PRO A 242 -5.44 -33.80 -8.78
N VAL A 243 -5.23 -33.48 -10.05
CA VAL A 243 -4.07 -33.92 -10.85
C VAL A 243 -2.74 -33.44 -10.24
N ASP A 244 -2.72 -32.22 -9.72
CA ASP A 244 -1.52 -31.59 -9.16
C ASP A 244 -1.36 -31.80 -7.65
N LEU A 245 -2.09 -32.75 -7.07
CA LEU A 245 -1.92 -33.18 -5.69
C LEU A 245 -1.00 -34.40 -5.62
N ILE A 246 0.16 -34.25 -4.99
CA ILE A 246 1.08 -35.36 -4.73
C ILE A 246 0.47 -36.25 -3.62
N THR A 247 0.22 -37.51 -3.97
CA THR A 247 -0.07 -38.55 -3.00
C THR A 247 1.25 -39.02 -2.44
N VAL A 248 1.50 -38.76 -1.16
CA VAL A 248 2.57 -39.47 -0.44
C VAL A 248 2.11 -40.92 -0.42
N SER A 249 2.64 -41.75 -1.32
CA SER A 249 2.61 -43.18 -1.11
C SER A 249 3.24 -43.38 0.25
N GLN A 250 2.44 -43.78 1.24
CA GLN A 250 2.99 -44.33 2.47
C GLN A 250 3.93 -45.43 2.00
N THR A 251 5.23 -45.18 2.02
CA THR A 251 6.20 -46.25 1.99
C THR A 251 5.84 -47.08 3.20
N ALA A 252 5.09 -48.15 2.93
CA ALA A 252 4.88 -49.21 3.88
C ALA A 252 6.29 -49.59 4.33
N THR A 253 6.66 -49.20 5.55
CA THR A 253 7.69 -49.88 6.30
C THR A 253 7.25 -51.33 6.33
N ALA A 254 7.73 -52.11 5.37
CA ALA A 254 7.58 -53.55 5.36
C ALA A 254 8.06 -54.02 6.75
N PRO A 255 7.25 -54.79 7.49
CA PRO A 255 7.68 -55.32 8.77
C PRO A 255 8.91 -56.19 8.51
N ARG A 256 10.05 -55.73 9.01
CA ARG A 256 11.31 -56.46 8.99
C ARG A 256 11.06 -57.85 9.58
N PRO A 257 11.27 -58.95 8.84
CA PRO A 257 11.09 -60.28 9.40
C PRO A 257 12.14 -60.48 10.51
N SER A 258 11.64 -60.87 11.67
CA SER A 258 12.42 -61.29 12.84
C SER A 258 13.40 -62.39 12.43
N PRO A 259 14.69 -62.32 12.79
CA PRO A 259 15.59 -63.45 12.61
C PRO A 259 15.30 -64.48 13.70
N THR A 260 14.66 -65.58 13.31
CA THR A 260 14.61 -66.83 14.07
C THR A 260 16.04 -67.35 14.24
N GLY A 261 16.48 -67.49 15.49
CA GLY A 261 17.76 -68.11 15.81
C GLY A 261 17.71 -69.62 15.61
N MET A 262 18.75 -70.18 15.00
CA MET A 262 19.20 -71.56 15.21
C MET A 262 20.71 -71.67 15.02
N SER A 263 21.39 -71.86 16.16
CA SER A 263 22.52 -72.77 16.46
C SER A 263 23.52 -73.22 15.36
N SER A 264 24.78 -72.81 15.58
CA SER A 264 26.04 -73.63 15.60
C SER A 264 26.59 -74.25 14.29
N PRO A 265 27.89 -74.64 14.21
CA PRO A 265 29.00 -74.50 15.17
C PRO A 265 30.29 -73.85 14.63
N VAL A 266 31.09 -73.45 15.62
CA VAL A 266 32.50 -73.05 15.58
C VAL A 266 33.40 -74.19 15.11
N ARG A 267 34.35 -73.92 14.22
CA ARG A 267 35.63 -74.65 14.20
C ARG A 267 36.81 -73.74 13.84
N GLN A 268 37.80 -73.84 14.70
CA GLN A 268 39.03 -73.08 14.86
C GLN A 268 39.99 -73.17 13.66
N SER A 269 40.77 -72.12 13.44
CA SER A 269 42.21 -72.23 13.16
C SER A 269 42.95 -70.93 13.49
N PRO A 270 44.25 -71.00 13.80
CA PRO A 270 44.87 -70.11 14.78
C PRO A 270 45.86 -69.09 14.19
N THR A 271 46.05 -68.01 14.95
CA THR A 271 47.26 -67.18 15.18
C THR A 271 48.44 -67.27 14.20
N SER A 272 48.95 -66.13 13.72
CA SER A 272 50.05 -65.41 14.40
C SER A 272 50.69 -64.29 13.55
N SER A 273 51.09 -63.25 14.27
CA SER A 273 52.26 -62.37 14.07
C SER A 273 52.48 -61.56 12.78
N ARG A 274 52.31 -60.25 12.99
CA ARG A 274 53.09 -59.10 12.48
C ARG A 274 54.62 -59.38 12.48
N PRO A 275 55.40 -58.80 11.54
CA PRO A 275 56.24 -57.62 11.87
C PRO A 275 56.25 -56.59 10.71
N SER A 276 56.23 -55.27 10.95
CA SER A 276 57.33 -54.34 11.29
C SER A 276 58.35 -54.07 10.17
N SER A 277 58.41 -52.78 9.79
CA SER A 277 59.52 -51.97 9.23
C SER A 277 60.17 -52.32 7.88
N ALA A 278 60.20 -51.33 6.97
CA ALA A 278 61.43 -50.79 6.36
C ALA A 278 61.13 -49.55 5.48
N HIS A 279 61.90 -48.47 5.69
CA HIS A 279 62.12 -47.40 4.73
C HIS A 279 62.79 -47.95 3.45
N PRO A 280 62.76 -47.21 2.31
CA PRO A 280 63.99 -46.51 1.95
C PRO A 280 63.82 -45.15 1.27
N SER A 281 64.86 -44.35 1.46
CA SER A 281 65.29 -43.12 0.81
C SER A 281 65.98 -43.34 -0.55
N SER A 282 65.89 -42.38 -1.48
CA SER A 282 66.89 -41.96 -2.49
C SER A 282 66.16 -41.12 -3.57
N SER A 283 66.43 -39.87 -3.95
CA SER A 283 67.60 -38.98 -4.14
C SER A 283 67.89 -38.69 -5.63
N ARG A 284 68.37 -37.46 -5.88
CA ARG A 284 68.98 -36.84 -7.10
C ARG A 284 68.02 -36.14 -8.08
N THR A 285 68.07 -34.83 -8.40
CA THR A 285 69.07 -33.74 -8.61
C THR A 285 69.23 -33.35 -10.09
N VAL A 286 69.35 -32.03 -10.30
CA VAL A 286 70.03 -31.26 -11.37
C VAL A 286 69.18 -30.64 -12.50
N THR A 287 68.84 -29.37 -12.26
CA THR A 287 69.08 -28.12 -13.05
C THR A 287 69.10 -28.06 -14.60
N SER A 288 68.23 -27.16 -15.10
CA SER A 288 68.33 -26.16 -16.23
C SER A 288 68.47 -26.65 -17.69
N PRO A 289 67.96 -25.95 -18.74
CA PRO A 289 68.07 -24.48 -18.96
C PRO A 289 66.81 -23.80 -19.62
N PRO A 290 66.88 -22.49 -20.03
CA PRO A 290 65.74 -21.60 -20.27
C PRO A 290 65.43 -21.31 -21.77
N GLN A 291 64.43 -20.44 -21.98
CA GLN A 291 64.12 -19.60 -23.17
C GLN A 291 62.95 -19.97 -24.11
N GLN A 292 62.05 -18.97 -24.21
CA GLN A 292 61.46 -18.35 -25.43
C GLN A 292 60.41 -19.07 -26.30
N ARG A 293 59.21 -18.45 -26.28
CA ARG A 293 58.40 -17.89 -27.40
C ARG A 293 57.61 -18.80 -28.37
N ILE A 294 56.30 -18.45 -28.45
CA ILE A 294 55.32 -18.52 -29.58
C ILE A 294 54.67 -19.92 -29.79
N ALA A 295 53.36 -20.17 -29.90
CA ALA A 295 52.11 -19.39 -30.12
C ALA A 295 50.84 -20.19 -29.70
N MET A 296 49.73 -19.45 -29.48
CA MET A 296 48.28 -19.81 -29.53
C MET A 296 47.79 -20.89 -28.54
N GLN A 297 46.65 -20.80 -27.84
CA GLN A 297 45.39 -20.05 -28.00
C GLN A 297 44.64 -20.23 -26.66
N GLU A 298 44.24 -19.18 -25.93
CA GLU A 298 43.20 -19.35 -24.89
C GLU A 298 42.49 -18.04 -24.52
N ASN A 299 41.21 -18.20 -24.22
CA ASN A 299 40.14 -17.21 -24.21
C ASN A 299 40.23 -16.21 -23.04
N GLY A 300 40.17 -14.92 -23.35
CA GLY A 300 40.01 -13.82 -22.41
C GLY A 300 38.66 -13.13 -22.57
N LEU A 301 37.93 -13.04 -21.45
CA LEU A 301 36.65 -12.36 -21.22
C LEU A 301 36.67 -10.88 -21.64
N PRO A 302 35.56 -10.30 -22.13
CA PRO A 302 35.50 -8.87 -22.41
C PRO A 302 35.23 -8.07 -21.14
N THR A 303 36.19 -7.19 -20.85
CA THR A 303 36.11 -6.06 -19.93
C THR A 303 35.12 -5.03 -20.47
N ALA A 304 34.04 -4.73 -19.74
CA ALA A 304 33.13 -3.65 -20.09
C ALA A 304 33.68 -2.31 -19.56
N SER A 305 34.27 -1.54 -20.48
CA SER A 305 34.73 -0.17 -20.26
C SER A 305 33.55 0.78 -20.06
N TRP A 306 33.48 1.41 -18.90
CA TRP A 306 32.63 2.57 -18.64
C TRP A 306 33.14 3.76 -19.44
N GLY A 307 32.43 4.11 -20.51
CA GLY A 307 32.72 5.27 -21.33
C GLY A 307 32.36 6.55 -20.60
N ASN A 308 33.40 7.29 -20.19
CA ASN A 308 33.33 8.72 -19.92
C ASN A 308 32.72 9.45 -21.12
N ARG A 309 31.59 10.13 -20.89
CA ARG A 309 31.20 11.29 -21.69
C ARG A 309 30.94 12.45 -20.75
N THR A 310 31.91 13.35 -20.75
CA THR A 310 31.82 14.73 -20.29
C THR A 310 30.61 15.39 -20.92
N VAL A 311 29.60 15.73 -20.13
CA VAL A 311 28.51 16.63 -20.52
C VAL A 311 28.76 17.94 -19.79
N THR A 312 29.22 18.93 -20.54
CA THR A 312 29.22 20.33 -20.15
C THR A 312 27.79 20.76 -19.84
N GLN A 313 27.60 21.26 -18.62
CA GLN A 313 26.40 21.94 -18.16
C GLN A 313 26.20 23.25 -18.95
N SER A 314 25.00 23.41 -19.50
CA SER A 314 24.39 24.70 -19.81
C SER A 314 22.92 24.58 -19.42
N GLY A 315 22.48 25.41 -18.46
CA GLY A 315 21.10 25.41 -17.98
C GLY A 315 20.13 26.04 -18.98
N SER A 316 18.96 25.44 -19.12
CA SER A 316 17.66 26.12 -19.25
C SER A 316 16.57 25.06 -19.36
N SER A 317 15.62 25.12 -18.44
CA SER A 317 14.34 24.42 -18.48
C SER A 317 13.62 24.76 -19.79
N ILE A 318 13.44 23.79 -20.69
CA ILE A 318 12.49 23.91 -21.81
C ILE A 318 11.54 22.73 -21.72
N ILE A 319 10.30 23.09 -21.36
CA ILE A 319 9.09 22.29 -21.48
C ILE A 319 8.91 21.98 -22.98
N THR A 320 8.90 20.71 -23.36
CA THR A 320 8.44 20.30 -24.69
C THR A 320 6.91 20.40 -24.78
N PRO A 321 6.35 21.14 -25.75
CA PRO A 321 4.92 21.25 -25.97
C PRO A 321 4.48 20.16 -26.96
N GLU A 322 3.90 19.07 -26.47
CA GLU A 322 3.38 17.99 -27.33
C GLU A 322 1.95 17.57 -26.94
N ALA A 323 1.21 18.48 -26.29
CA ALA A 323 -0.18 18.26 -25.86
C ALA A 323 -1.23 19.11 -26.60
N GLU A 324 -0.85 19.92 -27.60
CA GLU A 324 -1.77 20.88 -28.25
C GLU A 324 -2.21 20.53 -29.68
N GLN A 325 -1.77 19.42 -30.27
CA GLN A 325 -2.04 19.15 -31.69
C GLN A 325 -3.27 18.27 -32.02
N TRP A 326 -4.14 17.98 -31.05
CA TRP A 326 -5.35 17.16 -31.29
C TRP A 326 -6.70 17.85 -30.95
N LYS A 327 -6.71 19.19 -30.87
CA LYS A 327 -7.94 19.98 -30.60
C LYS A 327 -8.70 20.47 -31.83
N SER A 328 -8.38 20.02 -33.04
CA SER A 328 -9.07 20.48 -34.26
C SER A 328 -9.60 19.31 -35.08
N GLU A 329 -10.67 18.67 -34.58
CA GLU A 329 -11.68 18.01 -35.42
C GLU A 329 -12.81 17.51 -34.51
N GLN A 330 -13.82 18.37 -34.28
CA GLN A 330 -15.24 18.04 -34.14
C GLN A 330 -16.01 19.32 -33.74
N GLN A 331 -16.26 20.17 -34.73
CA GLN A 331 -17.42 21.05 -34.74
C GLN A 331 -18.38 20.50 -35.78
N ILE A 332 -19.58 20.09 -35.37
CA ILE A 332 -20.87 20.34 -36.02
C ILE A 332 -21.94 20.19 -34.93
N LEU A 333 -22.60 21.30 -34.62
CA LEU A 333 -23.90 21.41 -33.92
C LEU A 333 -25.02 21.13 -34.95
N PRO A 334 -26.20 20.63 -34.52
CA PRO A 334 -27.26 21.59 -34.19
C PRO A 334 -28.17 21.23 -33.00
N THR A 335 -28.36 22.25 -32.16
CA THR A 335 -29.60 22.79 -31.59
C THR A 335 -30.89 21.96 -31.59
N SER A 336 -31.43 21.67 -30.40
CA SER A 336 -32.87 21.81 -30.10
C SER A 336 -33.13 21.90 -28.59
N ALA A 337 -33.96 22.88 -28.20
CA ALA A 337 -34.35 23.26 -26.84
C ALA A 337 -35.57 22.42 -26.33
N PRO A 338 -36.02 22.59 -25.07
CA PRO A 338 -36.55 21.52 -24.21
C PRO A 338 -38.07 21.36 -24.21
N SER A 339 -38.55 20.18 -23.79
CA SER A 339 -39.94 19.98 -23.37
C SER A 339 -40.09 18.93 -22.27
N ALA A 340 -40.52 19.43 -21.10
CA ALA A 340 -41.51 18.89 -20.16
C ALA A 340 -41.39 17.45 -19.60
N ASP A 341 -41.42 17.40 -18.26
CA ASP A 341 -41.61 16.23 -17.38
C ASP A 341 -42.82 15.36 -17.75
N PRO A 342 -42.75 14.06 -17.42
CA PRO A 342 -43.90 13.44 -16.78
C PRO A 342 -43.53 12.56 -15.57
N VAL A 343 -44.04 13.00 -14.41
CA VAL A 343 -44.89 12.26 -13.46
C VAL A 343 -44.47 10.84 -13.07
N ASP A 344 -44.03 10.73 -11.80
CA ASP A 344 -43.97 9.52 -10.98
C ASP A 344 -45.33 8.80 -10.93
N ASP A 345 -45.38 7.55 -11.40
CA ASP A 345 -46.51 6.65 -11.21
C ASP A 345 -46.02 5.33 -10.59
N PHE A 346 -46.06 5.27 -9.25
CA PHE A 346 -45.78 4.07 -8.48
C PHE A 346 -47.08 3.60 -7.79
N PRO A 347 -47.58 2.38 -8.08
CA PRO A 347 -48.85 1.92 -7.54
C PRO A 347 -48.71 1.56 -6.05
N THR A 348 -49.60 2.15 -5.23
CA THR A 348 -49.75 1.86 -3.81
C THR A 348 -50.35 0.47 -3.59
N LEU A 349 -49.73 -0.32 -2.72
CA LEU A 349 -50.18 -1.67 -2.36
C LEU A 349 -51.35 -1.61 -1.36
N PRO A 350 -52.32 -2.56 -1.41
CA PRO A 350 -53.54 -2.49 -0.63
C PRO A 350 -53.33 -2.81 0.86
N THR A 351 -53.74 -1.89 1.73
CA THR A 351 -53.93 -2.09 3.16
C THR A 351 -55.08 -3.07 3.42
N LYS A 352 -54.77 -4.28 3.90
CA LYS A 352 -55.74 -5.15 4.58
C LYS A 352 -55.34 -5.35 6.04
N ALA A 353 -56.26 -4.93 6.91
CA ALA A 353 -56.20 -5.05 8.35
C ALA A 353 -56.06 -6.51 8.80
N ALA A 354 -55.02 -6.80 9.59
CA ALA A 354 -54.87 -8.05 10.30
C ALA A 354 -55.09 -7.83 11.80
N LYS A 355 -55.95 -8.70 12.34
CA LYS A 355 -56.48 -8.76 13.71
C LYS A 355 -55.37 -8.83 14.76
N LYS A 356 -55.52 -8.06 15.85
CA LYS A 356 -54.78 -8.21 17.11
C LYS A 356 -55.21 -9.50 17.82
N PRO A 357 -54.28 -10.33 18.34
CA PRO A 357 -54.56 -11.20 19.46
C PRO A 357 -54.01 -10.60 20.77
N SER A 358 -54.83 -10.81 21.80
CA SER A 358 -54.73 -10.38 23.19
C SER A 358 -53.48 -10.87 23.93
N VAL A 359 -53.03 -10.04 24.88
CA VAL A 359 -51.95 -10.33 25.84
C VAL A 359 -52.52 -11.08 27.03
N GLN A 360 -51.96 -12.26 27.33
CA GLN A 360 -51.95 -12.82 28.68
C GLN A 360 -50.53 -13.27 29.03
N ALA A 361 -50.06 -12.79 30.17
CA ALA A 361 -48.75 -13.08 30.74
C ALA A 361 -48.84 -14.24 31.74
N ALA A 362 -47.90 -15.18 31.66
CA ALA A 362 -47.10 -15.71 32.77
C ALA A 362 -46.35 -16.98 32.34
N GLY A 363 -45.04 -17.06 32.64
CA GLY A 363 -44.35 -18.34 32.76
C GLY A 363 -43.01 -18.48 32.03
N LYS A 364 -41.93 -18.19 32.77
CA LYS A 364 -40.60 -18.82 32.72
C LYS A 364 -39.88 -18.95 31.37
N GLY A 365 -38.90 -18.06 31.19
CA GLY A 365 -37.54 -18.45 30.78
C GLY A 365 -37.37 -19.21 29.47
N MET A 366 -38.04 -18.78 28.40
CA MET A 366 -37.83 -19.35 27.07
C MET A 366 -36.70 -18.57 26.39
N GLN A 367 -35.52 -19.21 26.29
CA GLN A 367 -34.41 -18.70 25.49
C GLN A 367 -34.93 -18.29 24.11
N ARG A 368 -34.83 -17.00 23.77
CA ARG A 368 -35.05 -16.53 22.41
C ARG A 368 -34.00 -17.20 21.51
N ARG A 369 -34.38 -18.32 20.88
CA ARG A 369 -33.76 -18.76 19.63
C ARG A 369 -34.00 -17.65 18.63
N VAL A 370 -33.00 -16.79 18.45
CA VAL A 370 -32.91 -15.95 17.26
C VAL A 370 -32.81 -16.92 16.10
N MET A 371 -33.91 -17.18 15.40
CA MET A 371 -33.83 -17.76 14.07
C MET A 371 -32.99 -16.79 13.25
N ARG A 372 -31.74 -17.16 12.97
CA ARG A 372 -31.04 -16.59 11.82
C ARG A 372 -31.90 -16.95 10.62
N ILE A 373 -32.63 -15.96 10.14
CA ILE A 373 -33.09 -15.97 8.75
C ILE A 373 -31.78 -16.01 7.98
N ASN A 374 -31.39 -17.20 7.52
CA ASN A 374 -30.43 -17.30 6.43
C ASN A 374 -30.95 -16.34 5.37
N SER A 375 -30.15 -15.35 5.00
CA SER A 375 -30.47 -14.45 3.90
C SER A 375 -30.85 -15.33 2.72
N GLN A 376 -32.15 -15.47 2.48
CA GLN A 376 -32.64 -16.09 1.28
C GLN A 376 -32.14 -15.17 0.19
N LYS A 377 -31.08 -15.62 -0.49
CA LYS A 377 -30.61 -15.01 -1.73
C LYS A 377 -31.87 -14.72 -2.52
N ALA A 378 -32.06 -13.46 -2.92
CA ALA A 378 -33.03 -13.18 -3.96
C ALA A 378 -32.70 -14.15 -5.10
N PRO A 379 -33.64 -15.00 -5.54
CA PRO A 379 -33.41 -15.76 -6.75
C PRO A 379 -33.12 -14.72 -7.82
N PHE A 380 -31.99 -14.86 -8.50
CA PHE A 380 -31.75 -14.12 -9.74
C PHE A 380 -33.03 -14.23 -10.58
N PRO A 381 -33.50 -13.15 -11.24
CA PRO A 381 -34.58 -13.29 -12.20
C PRO A 381 -34.19 -14.44 -13.11
N ALA A 382 -35.06 -15.44 -13.21
CA ALA A 382 -34.80 -16.66 -13.94
C ALA A 382 -34.41 -16.28 -15.37
N ALA A 383 -33.10 -16.19 -15.60
CA ALA A 383 -32.55 -16.05 -16.92
C ALA A 383 -32.97 -17.31 -17.66
N ASN A 384 -33.54 -17.13 -18.84
CA ASN A 384 -33.81 -18.20 -19.77
C ASN A 384 -32.64 -19.20 -19.77
N PRO A 385 -32.89 -20.52 -19.77
CA PRO A 385 -31.85 -21.55 -19.69
C PRO A 385 -31.11 -21.71 -21.02
N SER A 386 -30.54 -20.63 -21.54
CA SER A 386 -29.55 -20.66 -22.60
C SER A 386 -28.17 -20.90 -21.98
N SER A 387 -27.78 -22.17 -21.90
CA SER A 387 -26.41 -22.71 -21.96
C SER A 387 -25.24 -21.83 -21.48
N THR A 388 -25.31 -21.22 -20.30
CA THR A 388 -24.20 -20.40 -19.77
C THR A 388 -23.09 -21.33 -19.29
N THR A 389 -21.95 -21.36 -20.00
CA THR A 389 -20.82 -22.23 -19.67
C THR A 389 -20.27 -21.93 -18.26
N ILE A 390 -19.66 -22.92 -17.59
CA ILE A 390 -19.05 -22.72 -16.26
C ILE A 390 -18.01 -21.57 -16.28
N HIS A 391 -17.30 -21.42 -17.39
CA HIS A 391 -16.34 -20.35 -17.62
C HIS A 391 -17.02 -18.97 -17.63
N GLU A 392 -18.15 -18.84 -18.32
CA GLU A 392 -18.93 -17.60 -18.34
C GLU A 392 -19.49 -17.26 -16.96
N GLN A 393 -19.95 -18.26 -16.19
CA GLN A 393 -20.37 -18.06 -14.81
C GLN A 393 -19.22 -17.55 -13.92
N CYS A 394 -18.03 -18.15 -14.03
CA CYS A 394 -16.84 -17.69 -13.30
C CYS A 394 -16.46 -16.26 -13.70
N ARG A 395 -16.46 -15.96 -15.01
CA ARG A 395 -16.16 -14.62 -15.54
C ARG A 395 -17.09 -13.56 -14.95
N ASN A 396 -18.41 -13.79 -15.04
CA ASN A 396 -19.40 -12.84 -14.56
C ASN A 396 -19.33 -12.66 -13.03
N TYR A 397 -19.12 -13.76 -12.29
CA TYR A 397 -18.94 -13.72 -10.83
C TYR A 397 -17.67 -12.97 -10.42
N ASN A 398 -16.54 -13.25 -11.06
CA ASN A 398 -15.28 -12.58 -10.77
C ASN A 398 -15.38 -11.08 -11.06
N PHE A 399 -15.91 -10.71 -12.23
CA PHE A 399 -16.06 -9.31 -12.62
C PHE A 399 -16.98 -8.55 -11.66
N TYR A 400 -18.14 -9.10 -11.30
CA TYR A 400 -19.04 -8.49 -10.33
C TYR A 400 -18.37 -8.21 -8.98
N ASN A 401 -17.64 -9.21 -8.44
CA ASN A 401 -17.00 -9.04 -7.15
C ASN A 401 -15.79 -8.10 -7.20
N ALA A 402 -15.00 -8.13 -8.27
CA ALA A 402 -13.88 -7.22 -8.49
C ALA A 402 -14.37 -5.77 -8.62
N LYS A 403 -15.39 -5.53 -9.45
CA LYS A 403 -16.03 -4.22 -9.62
C LYS A 403 -16.51 -3.68 -8.28
N LEU A 404 -17.28 -4.45 -7.53
CA LEU A 404 -17.81 -4.02 -6.23
C LEU A 404 -16.69 -3.64 -5.25
N ALA A 405 -15.64 -4.47 -5.15
CA ALA A 405 -14.52 -4.21 -4.25
C ALA A 405 -13.68 -3.00 -4.67
N LEU A 406 -13.50 -2.77 -5.97
CA LEU A 406 -12.76 -1.61 -6.47
C LEU A 406 -13.58 -0.33 -6.34
N THR A 407 -14.87 -0.35 -6.62
CA THR A 407 -15.77 0.79 -6.41
C THR A 407 -15.74 1.24 -4.95
N GLU A 408 -15.93 0.32 -4.01
CA GLU A 408 -15.85 0.66 -2.57
C GLU A 408 -14.43 1.11 -2.18
N GLY A 409 -13.40 0.46 -2.71
CA GLY A 409 -12.00 0.81 -2.46
C GLY A 409 -11.61 2.21 -2.95
N LEU A 410 -12.01 2.58 -4.16
CA LEU A 410 -11.73 3.89 -4.76
C LEU A 410 -12.43 5.00 -3.97
N GLU A 411 -13.69 4.81 -3.61
CA GLU A 411 -14.40 5.74 -2.72
C GLU A 411 -13.75 5.85 -1.34
N ASN A 412 -13.08 4.79 -0.86
CA ASN A 412 -12.31 4.83 0.38
C ASN A 412 -11.04 5.67 0.26
N LEU A 413 -10.35 5.61 -0.89
CA LEU A 413 -9.10 6.33 -1.11
C LEU A 413 -9.28 7.77 -1.59
N ARG A 414 -10.44 8.13 -2.15
CA ARG A 414 -10.70 9.44 -2.75
C ARG A 414 -10.44 10.64 -1.83
N GLY A 415 -10.66 10.46 -0.52
CA GLY A 415 -10.39 11.49 0.49
C GLY A 415 -9.04 11.36 1.19
N ILE A 416 -8.18 10.43 0.79
CA ILE A 416 -6.84 10.27 1.37
C ILE A 416 -5.88 11.20 0.65
N ARG A 417 -5.16 12.02 1.44
CA ARG A 417 -4.03 12.81 0.95
C ARG A 417 -2.78 11.94 0.88
N GLY A 418 -2.23 11.76 -0.32
CA GLY A 418 -1.06 10.90 -0.53
C GLY A 418 -0.97 10.31 -1.93
N GLU A 419 -0.03 9.38 -2.11
CA GLU A 419 0.21 8.69 -3.38
C GLU A 419 -0.73 7.48 -3.49
N ILE A 420 -1.71 7.55 -4.38
CA ILE A 420 -2.61 6.42 -4.67
C ILE A 420 -1.99 5.55 -5.77
N LYS A 421 -2.07 4.23 -5.60
CA LYS A 421 -1.61 3.22 -6.56
C LYS A 421 -2.71 2.20 -6.82
N PHE A 422 -3.00 1.98 -8.09
CA PHE A 422 -3.78 0.84 -8.56
C PHE A 422 -2.88 -0.03 -9.46
N GLY A 423 -2.32 -1.07 -8.85
CA GLY A 423 -1.36 -1.97 -9.48
C GLY A 423 -1.88 -3.40 -9.54
N ALA A 424 -1.25 -4.22 -10.37
CA ALA A 424 -1.47 -5.66 -10.40
C ALA A 424 -0.12 -6.40 -10.33
N LYS A 425 0.03 -7.29 -9.36
CA LYS A 425 1.27 -8.04 -9.13
C LYS A 425 1.12 -9.50 -9.49
N MET A 426 2.17 -10.06 -10.08
CA MET A 426 2.32 -11.47 -10.36
C MET A 426 2.92 -12.20 -9.15
N GLY A 427 2.40 -13.38 -8.83
CA GLY A 427 2.86 -14.16 -7.68
C GLY A 427 2.06 -15.45 -7.50
N LYS A 428 1.80 -15.84 -6.25
CA LYS A 428 0.90 -16.97 -5.93
C LYS A 428 -0.05 -16.61 -4.81
N ILE A 429 -1.31 -17.03 -4.92
CA ILE A 429 -2.31 -16.87 -3.86
C ILE A 429 -2.31 -18.14 -3.02
N LEU A 430 -1.94 -17.98 -1.76
CA LEU A 430 -1.96 -19.02 -0.75
C LEU A 430 -3.11 -18.78 0.22
N TRP A 431 -3.45 -19.79 1.01
CA TRP A 431 -4.56 -19.74 1.96
C TRP A 431 -4.08 -20.22 3.32
N GLY A 432 -4.37 -19.43 4.35
CA GLY A 432 -4.08 -19.74 5.74
C GLY A 432 -5.34 -19.82 6.60
N ASN A 433 -5.15 -20.17 7.87
CA ASN A 433 -6.21 -20.26 8.88
C ASN A 433 -7.37 -21.23 8.49
N LEU A 434 -7.05 -22.34 7.84
CA LEU A 434 -8.04 -23.35 7.47
C LEU A 434 -8.23 -24.36 8.60
N SER A 435 -9.46 -24.55 9.05
CA SER A 435 -9.79 -25.65 9.98
C SER A 435 -9.78 -27.01 9.25
N PRO A 436 -9.58 -28.14 9.94
CA PRO A 436 -9.61 -29.47 9.30
C PRO A 436 -10.89 -29.76 8.51
N VAL A 437 -12.03 -29.24 9.00
CA VAL A 437 -13.33 -29.35 8.32
C VAL A 437 -13.30 -28.63 6.98
N VAL A 438 -12.76 -27.41 6.94
CA VAL A 438 -12.63 -26.60 5.72
C VAL A 438 -11.68 -27.25 4.72
N GLN A 439 -10.57 -27.82 5.21
CA GLN A 439 -9.57 -28.51 4.40
C GLN A 439 -10.12 -29.76 3.71
N SER A 440 -10.92 -30.56 4.43
CA SER A 440 -11.50 -31.80 3.89
C SER A 440 -12.66 -31.58 2.91
N LYS A 441 -13.26 -30.39 2.92
CA LYS A 441 -14.45 -30.09 2.13
C LYS A 441 -14.07 -29.75 0.69
N ILE A 442 -14.90 -30.21 -0.24
CA ILE A 442 -14.86 -29.79 -1.65
C ILE A 442 -15.85 -28.63 -1.82
N TRP A 443 -15.36 -27.55 -2.42
CA TRP A 443 -16.04 -26.25 -2.47
C TRP A 443 -16.56 -25.93 -3.88
N GLN A 444 -17.68 -25.23 -3.96
CA GLN A 444 -18.04 -24.52 -5.19
C GLN A 444 -17.29 -23.18 -5.23
N PHE A 445 -17.01 -22.65 -6.41
CA PHE A 445 -16.26 -21.40 -6.52
C PHE A 445 -17.00 -20.20 -5.89
N GLN A 446 -18.34 -20.19 -5.94
CA GLN A 446 -19.17 -19.15 -5.33
C GLN A 446 -19.12 -19.19 -3.79
N ASP A 447 -18.79 -20.34 -3.20
CA ASP A 447 -18.76 -20.54 -1.76
C ASP A 447 -17.46 -20.04 -1.11
N ILE A 448 -16.40 -19.80 -1.89
CA ILE A 448 -15.09 -19.42 -1.34
C ILE A 448 -15.17 -18.08 -0.59
N LYS A 449 -15.76 -17.05 -1.21
CA LYS A 449 -15.86 -15.72 -0.60
C LYS A 449 -16.77 -15.71 0.63
N ASP A 450 -17.96 -16.28 0.53
CA ASP A 450 -18.98 -16.11 1.58
C ASP A 450 -18.89 -17.18 2.67
N LEU A 451 -18.59 -18.43 2.32
CA LEU A 451 -18.56 -19.52 3.30
C LEU A 451 -17.13 -19.79 3.79
N ALA A 452 -16.15 -19.94 2.89
CA ALA A 452 -14.79 -20.24 3.34
C ALA A 452 -14.16 -19.04 4.07
N MET A 453 -14.21 -17.84 3.47
CA MET A 453 -13.61 -16.64 4.08
C MET A 453 -14.45 -16.04 5.20
N LYS A 454 -15.72 -15.66 4.95
CA LYS A 454 -16.49 -14.92 5.97
C LYS A 454 -16.93 -15.78 7.15
N GLU A 455 -17.46 -16.97 6.90
CA GLU A 455 -17.96 -17.85 7.95
C GLU A 455 -16.85 -18.67 8.61
N ASN A 456 -15.98 -19.28 7.80
CA ASN A 456 -14.93 -20.18 8.30
C ASN A 456 -13.56 -19.52 8.49
N LYS A 457 -13.46 -18.21 8.27
CA LYS A 457 -12.25 -17.41 8.52
C LYS A 457 -11.01 -17.87 7.75
N ALA A 458 -11.19 -18.53 6.60
CA ALA A 458 -10.10 -18.76 5.66
C ALA A 458 -9.54 -17.41 5.21
N VAL A 459 -8.21 -17.27 5.24
CA VAL A 459 -7.54 -16.01 4.88
C VAL A 459 -6.68 -16.24 3.64
N PRO A 460 -7.00 -15.62 2.50
CA PRO A 460 -6.07 -15.61 1.37
C PRO A 460 -4.88 -14.73 1.71
N VAL A 461 -3.71 -15.14 1.23
CA VAL A 461 -2.43 -14.49 1.45
C VAL A 461 -1.73 -14.46 0.09
N PHE A 462 -1.50 -13.26 -0.43
CA PHE A 462 -0.78 -13.11 -1.68
C PHE A 462 0.73 -13.10 -1.41
N ASN A 463 1.42 -14.08 -1.97
CA ASN A 463 2.85 -14.09 -2.04
C ASN A 463 3.30 -13.21 -3.21
N ASN A 464 3.85 -12.04 -2.88
CA ASN A 464 4.21 -10.99 -3.84
C ASN A 464 5.56 -11.22 -4.54
N VAL A 465 6.21 -12.36 -4.31
CA VAL A 465 7.42 -12.76 -5.02
C VAL A 465 7.02 -13.51 -6.29
N THR A 466 7.44 -12.99 -7.45
CA THR A 466 7.22 -13.68 -8.72
C THR A 466 8.17 -14.88 -8.84
N THR A 467 9.47 -14.68 -8.62
CA THR A 467 10.45 -15.78 -8.64
C THR A 467 11.74 -15.39 -7.93
N THR A 468 12.50 -16.38 -7.45
CA THR A 468 13.90 -16.23 -7.04
C THR A 468 14.88 -16.74 -8.10
N ASP A 469 14.37 -17.44 -9.13
CA ASP A 469 15.17 -18.04 -10.19
C ASP A 469 15.45 -17.03 -11.32
N GLU A 470 16.74 -16.79 -11.57
CA GLU A 470 17.22 -15.90 -12.61
C GLU A 470 16.87 -16.39 -14.03
N GLN A 471 16.79 -17.71 -14.26
CA GLN A 471 16.38 -18.26 -15.55
C GLN A 471 14.91 -17.96 -15.82
N VAL A 472 14.04 -18.16 -14.82
CA VAL A 472 12.61 -17.88 -14.93
C VAL A 472 12.37 -16.40 -15.23
N ILE A 473 13.03 -15.49 -14.50
CA ILE A 473 12.85 -14.06 -14.75
C ILE A 473 13.42 -13.64 -16.10
N ASN A 474 14.53 -14.23 -16.56
CA ASN A 474 15.08 -13.94 -17.88
C ASN A 474 14.13 -14.36 -19.02
N THR A 475 13.43 -15.48 -18.86
CA THR A 475 12.34 -15.89 -19.77
C THR A 475 11.21 -14.86 -19.75
N ILE A 476 10.78 -14.41 -18.57
CA ILE A 476 9.76 -13.35 -18.42
C ILE A 476 10.22 -12.05 -19.10
N TYR A 477 11.46 -11.62 -18.87
CA TYR A 477 12.06 -10.45 -19.51
C TYR A 477 12.02 -10.54 -21.04
N GLY A 478 12.33 -11.71 -21.59
CA GLY A 478 12.32 -11.96 -23.03
C GLY A 478 10.95 -11.80 -23.70
N GLN A 479 9.86 -11.80 -22.92
CA GLN A 479 8.51 -11.60 -23.45
C GLN A 479 8.14 -10.13 -23.65
N PHE A 480 8.90 -9.21 -23.06
CA PHE A 480 8.58 -7.80 -23.08
C PHE A 480 9.49 -7.00 -24.01
N PRO A 481 9.01 -5.87 -24.57
CA PRO A 481 9.86 -4.95 -25.32
C PRO A 481 11.06 -4.47 -24.48
N PRO A 482 12.13 -3.98 -25.11
CA PRO A 482 13.28 -3.44 -24.40
C PRO A 482 12.86 -2.38 -23.35
N SER A 483 13.51 -2.42 -22.18
CA SER A 483 13.23 -1.46 -21.13
C SER A 483 13.54 -0.04 -21.58
N TYR A 484 12.60 0.89 -21.44
CA TYR A 484 12.83 2.30 -21.78
C TYR A 484 13.39 3.10 -20.59
N THR A 485 13.33 2.54 -19.37
CA THR A 485 13.85 3.18 -18.15
C THR A 485 14.35 2.12 -17.18
N LYS A 486 15.44 2.43 -16.49
CA LYS A 486 15.97 1.65 -15.37
C LYS A 486 16.24 2.59 -14.20
N THR A 487 15.80 2.21 -13.00
CA THR A 487 15.98 2.98 -11.78
C THR A 487 16.49 2.08 -10.66
N ALA A 488 17.23 2.66 -9.72
CA ALA A 488 17.67 2.00 -8.51
C ALA A 488 17.28 2.84 -7.29
N THR A 489 16.88 2.17 -6.21
CA THR A 489 16.41 2.83 -4.97
C THR A 489 16.77 1.95 -3.77
N PHE A 490 17.23 2.56 -2.68
CA PHE A 490 17.20 1.92 -1.37
C PHE A 490 15.85 2.20 -0.72
N GLU A 491 15.12 1.13 -0.39
CA GLU A 491 13.92 1.19 0.43
C GLU A 491 14.28 0.77 1.86
N ILE A 492 14.31 1.74 2.76
CA ILE A 492 14.73 1.60 4.15
C ILE A 492 13.49 1.54 5.03
N HIS A 493 13.28 0.40 5.68
CA HIS A 493 12.18 0.20 6.63
C HIS A 493 12.68 0.50 8.05
N ALA A 494 12.04 1.45 8.72
CA ALA A 494 12.46 1.92 10.03
C ALA A 494 11.28 2.12 10.98
N MET A 495 11.57 2.14 12.28
CA MET A 495 10.67 2.62 13.31
C MET A 495 11.07 4.04 13.68
N ALA A 496 10.17 5.01 13.55
CA ALA A 496 10.44 6.42 13.81
C ALA A 496 9.40 7.08 14.72
N ARG A 497 9.82 8.12 15.42
CA ARG A 497 8.95 9.03 16.20
C ARG A 497 9.51 10.45 16.18
N ASN A 498 8.65 11.43 16.36
CA ASN A 498 9.01 12.85 16.37
C ASN A 498 9.32 13.40 17.78
N GLN A 499 8.90 12.71 18.84
CA GLN A 499 9.21 13.07 20.23
C GLN A 499 9.56 11.81 21.05
N PRO A 500 10.46 11.89 22.03
CA PRO A 500 10.84 10.72 22.84
C PRO A 500 9.71 10.15 23.71
N SER A 501 8.68 10.96 24.00
CA SER A 501 7.48 10.56 24.74
C SER A 501 6.45 9.81 23.88
N LEU A 502 6.54 9.90 22.55
CA LEU A 502 5.60 9.27 21.64
C LEU A 502 6.05 7.85 21.29
N ASP A 503 5.08 7.05 20.87
CA ASP A 503 5.32 5.69 20.39
C ASP A 503 6.01 5.70 19.03
N TYR A 504 6.85 4.69 18.80
CA TYR A 504 7.45 4.45 17.49
C TYR A 504 6.40 4.00 16.49
N GLN A 505 6.46 4.57 15.28
CA GLN A 505 5.62 4.19 14.14
C GLN A 505 6.49 3.62 13.02
N PRO A 506 6.03 2.56 12.33
CA PRO A 506 6.73 2.04 11.16
C PRO A 506 6.67 3.04 10.02
N ILE A 507 7.81 3.26 9.36
CA ILE A 507 7.95 4.14 8.21
C ILE A 507 8.80 3.48 7.12
N ILE A 508 8.65 3.96 5.90
CA ILE A 508 9.44 3.52 4.75
C ILE A 508 10.09 4.73 4.11
N MET A 509 11.41 4.74 4.00
CA MET A 509 12.18 5.81 3.36
C MET A 509 12.75 5.31 2.04
N ASN A 510 12.58 6.08 0.97
CA ASN A 510 13.19 5.78 -0.33
C ASN A 510 14.32 6.75 -0.60
N VAL A 511 15.49 6.20 -0.92
CA VAL A 511 16.73 6.96 -1.15
C VAL A 511 17.30 6.61 -2.52
N ASN A 512 17.72 7.64 -3.26
CA ASN A 512 18.40 7.43 -4.53
C ASN A 512 19.87 7.01 -4.28
N PRO A 513 20.36 5.90 -4.85
CA PRO A 513 21.76 5.51 -4.75
C PRO A 513 22.71 6.50 -5.42
N GLY A 514 22.27 7.17 -6.49
CA GLY A 514 23.12 8.09 -7.27
C GLY A 514 23.21 9.51 -6.71
N ALA A 515 22.33 9.87 -5.78
CA ALA A 515 22.36 11.15 -5.08
C ALA A 515 21.86 10.90 -3.66
N VAL A 516 22.72 11.10 -2.65
CA VAL A 516 22.38 10.88 -1.23
C VAL A 516 21.26 11.84 -0.81
N GLY A 517 20.02 11.45 -1.10
CA GLY A 517 18.83 12.26 -1.00
C GLY A 517 17.60 11.39 -0.81
N LEU A 518 16.79 11.76 0.19
CA LEU A 518 15.48 11.15 0.43
C LEU A 518 14.54 11.57 -0.70
N GLN A 519 14.06 10.59 -1.48
CA GLN A 519 13.05 10.80 -2.51
C GLN A 519 11.65 10.91 -1.89
N LYS A 520 11.34 10.02 -0.94
CA LYS A 520 10.07 10.05 -0.21
C LYS A 520 10.15 9.34 1.14
N VAL A 521 9.29 9.76 2.07
CA VAL A 521 9.06 9.09 3.36
C VAL A 521 7.59 8.72 3.43
N VAL A 522 7.27 7.43 3.49
CA VAL A 522 5.92 6.92 3.68
C VAL A 522 5.70 6.72 5.18
N VAL A 523 4.75 7.46 5.75
CA VAL A 523 4.43 7.39 7.18
C VAL A 523 3.31 6.42 7.48
N ARG A 524 2.40 6.20 6.53
CA ARG A 524 1.34 5.20 6.63
C ARG A 524 1.02 4.62 5.27
N ASN A 525 0.60 3.37 5.28
CA ASN A 525 0.18 2.65 4.10
C ASN A 525 -1.25 2.13 4.31
N HIS A 526 -2.18 2.53 3.43
CA HIS A 526 -3.59 2.19 3.49
C HIS A 526 -3.96 1.31 2.31
N ARG A 527 -4.05 0.00 2.55
CA ARG A 527 -4.58 -0.94 1.56
C ARG A 527 -6.11 -0.92 1.61
N ALA A 528 -6.75 -0.48 0.53
CA ALA A 528 -8.20 -0.38 0.46
C ALA A 528 -8.85 -1.67 -0.05
N SER A 529 -8.31 -2.25 -1.13
CA SER A 529 -8.90 -3.43 -1.78
C SER A 529 -7.83 -4.35 -2.34
N GLU A 530 -8.12 -5.65 -2.33
CA GLU A 530 -7.28 -6.72 -2.84
C GLU A 530 -8.14 -7.73 -3.61
N ILE A 531 -7.89 -7.87 -4.91
CA ILE A 531 -8.53 -8.85 -5.78
C ILE A 531 -7.52 -9.94 -6.07
N HIS A 532 -7.75 -11.12 -5.49
CA HIS A 532 -6.90 -12.29 -5.64
C HIS A 532 -7.40 -13.14 -6.79
N TRP A 533 -6.74 -13.11 -7.94
CA TRP A 533 -7.10 -13.87 -9.12
C TRP A 533 -6.37 -15.22 -9.15
N VAL A 534 -7.05 -16.27 -8.71
CA VAL A 534 -6.53 -17.63 -8.60
C VAL A 534 -6.69 -18.36 -9.93
N SER A 535 -5.56 -18.73 -10.55
CA SER A 535 -5.53 -19.51 -11.78
C SER A 535 -5.32 -20.99 -11.47
N LEU A 536 -6.36 -21.80 -11.63
CA LEU A 536 -6.44 -23.15 -11.05
C LEU A 536 -5.41 -24.16 -11.59
N ASP A 537 -4.97 -24.00 -12.84
CA ASP A 537 -4.03 -24.91 -13.50
C ASP A 537 -2.70 -24.21 -13.86
N ARG A 538 -2.35 -23.14 -13.13
CA ARG A 538 -1.15 -22.34 -13.45
C ARG A 538 -0.23 -22.20 -12.24
N LYS A 539 1.07 -22.09 -12.52
CA LYS A 539 2.12 -21.86 -11.52
C LYS A 539 2.02 -20.46 -10.92
N PHE A 540 1.52 -19.50 -11.71
CA PHE A 540 1.32 -18.12 -11.28
C PHE A 540 -0.15 -17.73 -11.15
N ASP A 541 -0.40 -16.90 -10.17
CA ASP A 541 -1.62 -16.13 -9.95
C ASP A 541 -1.28 -14.64 -10.05
N PHE A 542 -2.29 -13.79 -9.92
CA PHE A 542 -2.04 -12.35 -9.74
C PHE A 542 -2.98 -11.72 -8.72
N GLN A 543 -2.53 -10.61 -8.13
CA GLN A 543 -3.33 -9.78 -7.25
C GLN A 543 -3.42 -8.37 -7.84
N MET A 544 -4.64 -7.91 -8.11
CA MET A 544 -4.88 -6.48 -8.30
C MET A 544 -5.11 -5.84 -6.94
N TYR A 545 -4.51 -4.69 -6.70
CA TYR A 545 -4.58 -4.05 -5.40
C TYR A 545 -4.71 -2.54 -5.52
N LEU A 546 -5.43 -1.96 -4.57
CA LEU A 546 -5.64 -0.53 -4.46
C LEU A 546 -5.08 -0.04 -3.13
N ASN A 547 -4.17 0.93 -3.21
CA ASN A 547 -3.33 1.36 -2.10
C ASN A 547 -3.16 2.87 -2.04
N ALA A 548 -3.06 3.45 -0.84
CA ALA A 548 -2.63 4.83 -0.65
C ALA A 548 -1.46 4.91 0.34
N GLU A 549 -0.41 5.63 -0.05
CA GLU A 549 0.74 5.95 0.79
C GLU A 549 0.59 7.39 1.29
N GLU A 550 0.39 7.57 2.61
CA GLU A 550 0.49 8.90 3.23
C GLU A 550 1.96 9.31 3.29
N LEU A 551 2.29 10.43 2.66
CA LEU A 551 3.66 10.93 2.56
C LEU A 551 3.95 11.87 3.72
N GLY A 552 5.07 11.64 4.40
CA GLY A 552 5.67 12.55 5.35
C GLY A 552 6.64 13.51 4.67
N ARG A 553 6.87 14.66 5.30
CA ARG A 553 7.94 15.58 4.88
C ARG A 553 9.31 14.92 5.00
N ILE A 554 10.18 15.16 4.03
CA ILE A 554 11.54 14.60 4.00
C ILE A 554 12.57 15.46 4.75
N ASP A 555 12.28 16.76 4.91
CA ASP A 555 13.19 17.79 5.43
C ASP A 555 13.12 17.98 6.96
N VAL A 556 12.32 17.16 7.64
CA VAL A 556 12.04 17.26 9.08
C VAL A 556 12.81 16.22 9.88
N LYS A 557 13.00 16.46 11.18
CA LYS A 557 13.54 15.45 12.09
C LYS A 557 12.50 14.34 12.33
N PRO A 558 12.92 13.06 12.43
CA PRO A 558 14.31 12.59 12.45
C PRO A 558 14.94 12.32 11.08
N TYR A 559 14.20 12.43 9.98
CA TYR A 559 14.63 12.00 8.64
C TYR A 559 15.81 12.82 8.10
N SER A 560 15.78 14.13 8.26
CA SER A 560 16.89 15.01 7.87
C SER A 560 18.15 14.79 8.71
N THR A 561 18.03 14.23 9.92
CA THR A 561 19.19 13.85 10.75
C THR A 561 19.75 12.50 10.30
N PHE A 562 18.88 11.52 10.04
CA PHE A 562 19.29 10.23 9.48
C PHE A 562 19.99 10.37 8.13
N LEU A 563 19.49 11.23 7.24
CA LEU A 563 20.13 11.48 5.93
C LEU A 563 21.56 12.01 6.08
N LYS A 564 21.87 12.76 7.15
CA LYS A 564 23.21 13.29 7.43
C LYS A 564 24.19 12.24 7.96
N THR A 565 23.69 11.17 8.59
CA THR A 565 24.54 10.06 9.08
C THR A 565 24.79 9.01 8.03
N MET A 566 24.00 9.03 6.95
CA MET A 566 24.07 8.07 5.86
C MET A 566 25.14 8.46 4.83
N MET A 567 25.91 7.47 4.39
CA MET A 567 26.87 7.57 3.30
C MET A 567 26.59 6.44 2.32
N ILE A 568 26.62 6.75 1.02
CA ILE A 568 26.43 5.77 -0.04
C ILE A 568 27.67 5.79 -0.92
N ASP A 569 28.28 4.62 -1.10
CA ASP A 569 29.31 4.45 -2.12
C ASP A 569 28.63 4.08 -3.43
N THR A 570 28.75 4.97 -4.41
CA THR A 570 28.12 4.84 -5.73
C THR A 570 28.77 3.77 -6.60
N THR A 571 29.97 3.30 -6.25
CA THR A 571 30.73 2.33 -7.04
C THR A 571 30.24 0.91 -6.79
N ASN A 572 30.09 0.54 -5.51
CA ASN A 572 29.60 -0.76 -5.08
C ASN A 572 28.13 -0.74 -4.65
N CYS A 573 27.47 0.42 -4.73
CA CYS A 573 26.12 0.63 -4.20
C CYS A 573 25.97 0.17 -2.75
N SER A 574 27.00 0.32 -1.91
CA SER A 574 26.93 0.02 -0.48
C SER A 574 26.46 1.25 0.29
N MET A 575 25.78 1.03 1.41
CA MET A 575 25.26 2.10 2.26
C MET A 575 25.75 1.90 3.69
N THR A 576 26.32 2.94 4.29
CA THR A 576 26.67 2.97 5.72
C THR A 576 25.82 4.04 6.41
N TYR A 577 25.29 3.76 7.60
CA TYR A 577 24.46 4.72 8.33
C TYR A 577 24.57 4.54 9.84
N ASP A 578 24.13 5.57 10.57
CA ASP A 578 23.88 5.51 12.02
C ASP A 578 22.39 5.68 12.31
N ASN A 579 21.88 4.95 13.30
CA ASN A 579 20.54 5.18 13.83
C ASN A 579 20.46 6.56 14.49
N VAL A 580 19.27 7.18 14.48
CA VAL A 580 19.05 8.43 15.22
C VAL A 580 18.57 8.07 16.62
N GLU A 581 19.45 8.23 17.61
CA GLU A 581 19.19 7.85 18.99
C GLU A 581 17.83 8.37 19.47
N ASN A 582 17.04 7.51 20.11
CA ASN A 582 15.69 7.82 20.61
C ASN A 582 14.65 8.26 19.57
N PHE A 583 14.95 8.33 18.27
CA PHE A 583 13.99 8.82 17.28
C PHE A 583 13.81 7.94 16.05
N LEU A 584 14.85 7.25 15.56
CA LEU A 584 14.75 6.42 14.36
C LEU A 584 15.68 5.21 14.45
N LYS A 585 15.11 4.02 14.25
CA LYS A 585 15.84 2.76 14.18
C LYS A 585 15.51 2.01 12.90
N VAL A 586 16.53 1.74 12.08
CA VAL A 586 16.37 0.93 10.87
C VAL A 586 16.16 -0.54 11.26
N THR A 587 15.23 -1.21 10.58
CA THR A 587 14.89 -2.62 10.81
C THR A 587 15.42 -3.51 9.69
N HIS A 588 15.28 -3.08 8.45
CA HIS A 588 15.80 -3.77 7.27
C HIS A 588 15.89 -2.79 6.09
N VAL A 589 16.73 -3.14 5.11
CA VAL A 589 16.97 -2.34 3.91
C VAL A 589 16.81 -3.24 2.70
N TYR A 590 16.06 -2.78 1.70
CA TYR A 590 16.00 -3.39 0.39
C TYR A 590 16.72 -2.52 -0.63
N TYR A 591 17.57 -3.12 -1.43
CA TYR A 591 18.06 -2.51 -2.67
C TYR A 591 17.19 -2.98 -3.84
N LYS A 592 16.50 -2.05 -4.47
CA LYS A 592 15.55 -2.32 -5.56
C LYS A 592 16.12 -1.78 -6.87
N ARG A 593 16.18 -2.65 -7.88
CA ARG A 593 16.50 -2.29 -9.27
C ARG A 593 15.29 -2.57 -10.13
N THR A 594 14.68 -1.51 -10.67
CA THR A 594 13.45 -1.60 -11.45
C THR A 594 13.71 -1.27 -12.90
N SER A 595 13.24 -2.14 -13.80
CA SER A 595 13.20 -1.91 -15.25
C SER A 595 11.76 -1.76 -15.70
N LYS A 596 11.50 -0.71 -16.49
CA LYS A 596 10.16 -0.40 -17.00
C LYS A 596 10.05 -0.75 -18.49
N HIS A 597 8.99 -1.46 -18.84
CA HIS A 597 8.70 -1.95 -20.18
C HIS A 597 7.31 -1.49 -20.59
N ARG A 598 7.18 -0.90 -21.78
CA ARG A 598 5.87 -0.48 -22.31
C ARG A 598 5.29 -1.64 -23.12
N LEU A 599 4.14 -2.17 -22.72
CA LEU A 599 3.50 -3.26 -23.46
C LEU A 599 2.77 -2.72 -24.69
N HIS A 600 1.74 -1.93 -24.41
CA HIS A 600 0.98 -1.13 -25.33
C HIS A 600 0.35 -0.03 -24.48
N PHE A 601 -0.01 1.12 -25.07
CA PHE A 601 -0.67 2.15 -24.28
C PHE A 601 -2.05 1.65 -23.81
N PRO A 602 -2.42 1.80 -22.52
CA PRO A 602 -1.73 2.51 -21.43
C PRO A 602 -1.03 1.60 -20.40
N PHE A 603 -0.61 0.39 -20.77
CA PHE A 603 0.01 -0.57 -19.86
C PHE A 603 1.55 -0.48 -19.84
N VAL A 604 2.09 -0.45 -18.62
CA VAL A 604 3.52 -0.56 -18.34
C VAL A 604 3.75 -1.71 -17.37
N VAL A 605 4.78 -2.50 -17.63
CA VAL A 605 5.28 -3.54 -16.72
C VAL A 605 6.55 -3.03 -16.07
N GLU A 606 6.62 -3.17 -14.75
CA GLU A 606 7.79 -2.96 -13.94
C GLU A 606 8.28 -4.30 -13.42
N ILE A 607 9.49 -4.68 -13.81
CA ILE A 607 10.20 -5.82 -13.22
C ILE A 607 11.22 -5.27 -12.25
N THR A 608 11.11 -5.65 -10.98
CA THR A 608 11.97 -5.18 -9.92
C THR A 608 12.76 -6.35 -9.34
N ARG A 609 14.09 -6.30 -9.48
CA ARG A 609 14.98 -7.13 -8.67
C ARG A 609 15.07 -6.50 -7.29
N VAL A 610 14.67 -7.22 -6.27
CA VAL A 610 14.76 -6.82 -4.86
C VAL A 610 15.86 -7.63 -4.21
N GLU A 611 16.70 -6.95 -3.44
CA GLU A 611 17.72 -7.57 -2.62
C GLU A 611 17.60 -7.10 -1.18
N ARG A 612 17.41 -8.02 -0.25
CA ARG A 612 17.43 -7.73 1.19
C ARG A 612 18.86 -7.67 1.68
N LEU A 613 19.32 -6.47 2.01
CA LEU A 613 20.72 -6.25 2.40
C LEU A 613 20.98 -6.79 3.82
N PRO A 614 22.08 -7.54 4.03
CA PRO A 614 22.53 -7.87 5.38
C PRO A 614 22.95 -6.60 6.11
N LEU A 615 22.51 -6.44 7.35
CA LEU A 615 22.87 -5.30 8.19
C LEU A 615 24.01 -5.70 9.13
N VAL A 616 25.22 -5.26 8.81
CA VAL A 616 26.45 -5.62 9.55
C VAL A 616 26.89 -4.45 10.43
N PRO A 617 26.87 -4.60 11.77
CA PRO A 617 27.41 -3.58 12.66
C PRO A 617 28.92 -3.39 12.43
N GLN A 618 29.35 -2.14 12.37
CA GLN A 618 30.74 -1.71 12.28
C GLN A 618 31.21 -1.03 13.57
N THR A 619 32.50 -0.69 13.63
CA THR A 619 33.07 0.14 14.71
C THR A 619 32.37 1.49 14.80
N PHE A 620 32.26 2.03 16.02
CA PHE A 620 31.63 3.32 16.32
C PHE A 620 30.10 3.41 16.11
N GLY A 621 29.39 2.27 16.12
CA GLY A 621 27.92 2.26 16.08
C GLY A 621 27.30 2.35 14.69
N ARG A 622 28.15 2.43 13.65
CA ARG A 622 27.76 2.40 12.24
C ARG A 622 27.24 1.05 11.82
N ILE A 623 26.34 1.04 10.84
CA ILE A 623 25.81 -0.17 10.24
C ILE A 623 26.09 -0.11 8.75
N LEU A 624 26.72 -1.15 8.22
CA LEU A 624 26.92 -1.37 6.80
C LEU A 624 25.78 -2.22 6.24
N ALA A 625 25.20 -1.76 5.15
CA ALA A 625 24.27 -2.48 4.30
C ALA A 625 24.92 -2.65 2.91
N ASP A 626 25.51 -3.81 2.69
CA ASP A 626 26.29 -4.10 1.49
C ASP A 626 25.45 -4.85 0.44
N THR A 627 25.67 -4.55 -0.85
CA THR A 627 24.96 -5.21 -1.96
C THR A 627 25.75 -6.40 -2.49
N GLY A 628 25.06 -7.34 -3.11
CA GLY A 628 25.62 -8.59 -3.65
C GLY A 628 25.63 -9.78 -2.68
N ALA A 629 25.35 -9.55 -1.39
CA ALA A 629 25.38 -10.58 -0.34
C ALA A 629 24.00 -10.89 0.26
N GLY A 630 22.93 -10.23 -0.22
CA GLY A 630 21.58 -10.36 0.30
C GLY A 630 20.75 -11.48 -0.32
N ASP A 631 19.58 -11.74 0.28
CA ASP A 631 18.54 -12.57 -0.34
C ASP A 631 17.94 -11.82 -1.53
N VAL A 632 17.86 -12.47 -2.69
CA VAL A 632 17.42 -11.86 -3.95
C VAL A 632 16.14 -12.51 -4.45
N TRP A 633 15.22 -11.69 -4.91
CA TRP A 633 14.03 -12.12 -5.63
C TRP A 633 13.57 -11.07 -6.64
N TYR A 634 12.59 -11.45 -7.45
CA TYR A 634 12.03 -10.62 -8.50
C TYR A 634 10.53 -10.43 -8.31
N ASP A 635 10.09 -9.19 -8.42
CA ASP A 635 8.69 -8.78 -8.43
C ASP A 635 8.33 -8.30 -9.85
N CYS A 636 7.21 -8.79 -10.39
CA CYS A 636 6.64 -8.31 -11.65
C CYS A 636 5.30 -7.62 -11.37
N GLU A 637 5.22 -6.35 -11.72
CA GLU A 637 4.06 -5.50 -11.48
C GLU A 637 3.62 -4.80 -12.77
N VAL A 638 2.30 -4.72 -12.97
CA VAL A 638 1.68 -4.06 -14.13
C VAL A 638 0.92 -2.86 -13.62
N PHE A 639 0.99 -1.77 -14.38
CA PHE A 639 0.30 -0.52 -14.11
C PHE A 639 -0.46 -0.04 -15.34
N TYR A 640 -1.60 0.58 -15.09
CA TYR A 640 -2.38 1.31 -16.08
C TYR A 640 -2.04 2.80 -15.94
N THR A 641 -1.21 3.33 -16.85
CA THR A 641 -0.55 4.63 -16.69
C THR A 641 -1.50 5.81 -16.68
N SER A 642 -2.67 5.70 -17.31
CA SER A 642 -3.67 6.79 -17.35
C SER A 642 -4.23 7.12 -15.97
N HIS A 643 -4.24 6.17 -15.02
CA HIS A 643 -4.69 6.45 -13.65
C HIS A 643 -3.80 7.45 -12.91
N ASN A 644 -2.51 7.53 -13.29
CA ASN A 644 -1.53 8.36 -12.58
C ASN A 644 -1.89 9.85 -12.62
N GLU A 645 -2.50 10.33 -13.71
CA GLU A 645 -2.90 11.73 -13.83
C GLU A 645 -3.99 12.07 -12.81
N PHE A 646 -5.00 11.20 -12.67
CA PHE A 646 -6.08 11.38 -11.71
C PHE A 646 -5.58 11.26 -10.27
N PHE A 647 -4.77 10.24 -9.97
CA PHE A 647 -4.25 10.01 -8.63
C PHE A 647 -3.28 11.07 -8.12
N LYS A 648 -2.58 11.81 -9.01
CA LYS A 648 -1.76 12.96 -8.60
C LYS A 648 -2.58 14.04 -7.88
N ARG A 649 -3.88 14.15 -8.16
CA ARG A 649 -4.78 15.12 -7.49
C ARG A 649 -4.94 14.85 -6.00
N ASN A 650 -4.53 13.68 -5.50
CA ASN A 650 -4.55 13.35 -4.08
C ASN A 650 -3.31 13.83 -3.30
N LEU A 651 -2.22 14.21 -3.98
CA LEU A 651 -0.99 14.63 -3.30
C LEU A 651 -1.19 15.92 -2.49
N ASP A 652 -1.87 16.88 -3.11
CA ASP A 652 -2.10 18.23 -2.56
C ASP A 652 -3.52 18.41 -2.02
N LEU A 653 -4.21 17.31 -1.71
CA LEU A 653 -5.59 17.35 -1.25
C LEU A 653 -5.70 18.04 0.12
N GLY A 654 -6.59 19.04 0.21
CA GLY A 654 -6.92 19.72 1.45
C GLY A 654 -7.55 18.79 2.48
N ILE A 655 -7.53 19.20 3.75
CA ILE A 655 -7.97 18.34 4.86
C ILE A 655 -9.48 18.17 4.81
N GLY A 656 -9.92 16.91 4.86
CA GLY A 656 -11.34 16.55 4.74
C GLY A 656 -11.93 16.75 3.33
N LYS A 657 -11.13 17.15 2.34
CA LYS A 657 -11.58 17.23 0.94
C LYS A 657 -11.59 15.86 0.28
N ILE A 658 -12.29 15.77 -0.85
CA ILE A 658 -12.29 14.61 -1.75
C ILE A 658 -11.67 15.01 -3.09
N ALA A 659 -10.90 14.10 -3.70
CA ALA A 659 -10.32 14.37 -5.00
C ALA A 659 -11.40 14.49 -6.09
N SER A 660 -11.15 15.32 -7.11
CA SER A 660 -12.14 15.64 -8.15
C SER A 660 -12.40 14.52 -9.14
N TRP A 661 -11.52 13.52 -9.24
CA TRP A 661 -11.72 12.38 -10.14
C TRP A 661 -12.90 11.51 -9.70
N THR A 662 -13.50 10.82 -10.66
CA THR A 662 -14.67 9.95 -10.48
C THR A 662 -14.32 8.47 -10.67
N LEU A 663 -15.24 7.58 -10.30
CA LEU A 663 -15.07 6.15 -10.56
C LEU A 663 -14.94 5.84 -12.06
N LYS A 664 -15.62 6.60 -12.93
CA LYS A 664 -15.55 6.42 -14.39
C LYS A 664 -14.15 6.76 -14.92
N ASP A 665 -13.51 7.77 -14.35
CA ASP A 665 -12.15 8.18 -14.74
C ASP A 665 -11.11 7.05 -14.52
N ILE A 666 -11.39 6.15 -13.56
CA ILE A 666 -10.48 5.06 -13.17
C ILE A 666 -10.93 3.71 -13.73
N LEU A 667 -12.22 3.40 -13.68
CA LEU A 667 -12.73 2.11 -14.13
C LEU A 667 -13.08 2.10 -15.63
N GLY A 668 -13.19 3.26 -16.26
CA GLY A 668 -13.65 3.45 -17.64
C GLY A 668 -15.17 3.63 -17.73
N GLU A 669 -15.65 4.13 -18.87
CA GLU A 669 -17.07 4.08 -19.19
C GLU A 669 -17.49 2.61 -19.35
N ASP A 670 -18.62 2.23 -18.76
CA ASP A 670 -19.08 0.83 -18.67
C ASP A 670 -18.00 -0.15 -18.18
N GLU A 671 -17.07 0.35 -17.37
CA GLU A 671 -15.94 -0.37 -16.79
C GLU A 671 -14.96 -1.00 -17.80
N GLU A 672 -14.84 -0.43 -19.01
CA GLU A 672 -13.96 -0.93 -20.06
C GLU A 672 -12.48 -1.01 -19.63
N ALA A 673 -11.98 -0.01 -18.87
CA ALA A 673 -10.59 0.02 -18.45
C ALA A 673 -10.29 -1.09 -17.44
N LEU A 674 -11.26 -1.42 -16.55
CA LEU A 674 -11.14 -2.57 -15.65
C LEU A 674 -11.12 -3.88 -16.44
N VAL A 675 -12.01 -4.04 -17.42
CA VAL A 675 -12.06 -5.23 -18.27
C VAL A 675 -10.72 -5.43 -18.99
N ASP A 676 -10.17 -4.37 -19.59
CA ASP A 676 -8.91 -4.43 -20.32
C ASP A 676 -7.72 -4.69 -19.40
N TYR A 677 -7.73 -4.14 -18.19
CA TYR A 677 -6.70 -4.44 -17.19
C TYR A 677 -6.71 -5.91 -16.77
N ILE A 678 -7.90 -6.47 -16.50
CA ILE A 678 -8.05 -7.90 -16.18
C ILE A 678 -7.59 -8.76 -17.36
N LYS A 679 -8.02 -8.45 -18.60
CA LYS A 679 -7.58 -9.18 -19.80
C LYS A 679 -6.06 -9.15 -19.95
N CYS A 680 -5.43 -7.98 -19.76
CA CYS A 680 -3.98 -7.83 -19.84
C CYS A 680 -3.28 -8.74 -18.82
N MET A 681 -3.74 -8.73 -17.56
CA MET A 681 -3.17 -9.58 -16.51
C MET A 681 -3.36 -11.07 -16.77
N VAL A 682 -4.54 -11.47 -17.24
CA VAL A 682 -4.79 -12.86 -17.65
C VAL A 682 -3.80 -13.25 -18.75
N LEU A 683 -3.71 -12.50 -19.85
CA LEU A 683 -2.82 -12.79 -20.97
C LEU A 683 -1.34 -12.91 -20.55
N ILE A 684 -0.85 -12.00 -19.69
CA ILE A 684 0.52 -12.07 -19.16
C ILE A 684 0.72 -13.38 -18.37
N THR A 685 -0.24 -13.71 -17.50
CA THR A 685 -0.21 -14.96 -16.73
C THR A 685 -0.24 -16.19 -17.65
N GLU A 686 -0.98 -16.13 -18.76
CA GLU A 686 -1.05 -17.25 -19.69
C GLU A 686 0.24 -17.48 -20.47
N ASN A 687 0.86 -16.39 -20.93
CA ASN A 687 2.10 -16.43 -21.70
C ASN A 687 3.29 -16.93 -20.87
N PHE A 688 3.32 -16.64 -19.56
CA PHE A 688 4.35 -17.16 -18.67
C PHE A 688 4.27 -18.67 -18.49
N GLU A 689 3.06 -19.24 -18.41
CA GLU A 689 2.89 -20.68 -18.25
C GLU A 689 3.41 -21.46 -19.46
N LEU A 690 3.17 -20.96 -20.69
CA LEU A 690 3.53 -21.65 -21.93
C LEU A 690 5.04 -21.81 -22.16
N GLN A 691 5.86 -20.97 -21.53
CA GLN A 691 7.30 -20.93 -21.77
C GLN A 691 8.14 -21.51 -20.62
N MET A 692 7.49 -21.90 -19.52
CA MET A 692 8.19 -22.51 -18.39
C MET A 692 8.13 -24.05 -18.49
N PRO A 693 9.28 -24.74 -18.41
CA PRO A 693 9.35 -26.20 -18.51
C PRO A 693 8.61 -26.95 -17.40
#